data_AF-A0A9X0R432-F1
#
_entry.id   AF-A0A9X0R432-F1
#
_cell.length_a   1.000
_cell.length_b   1.000
_cell.length_c   1.000
_cell.angle_alpha   90.00
_cell.angle_beta   90.00
_cell.angle_gamma   90.00
#
_symmetry.space_group_name_H-M   'P 1'
#
loop_
_entity.id
_entity.type
_entity.pdbx_description
1 polymer ?
#
loop_
_entity_poly.entity_id
_entity_poly.type
_entity_poly.pdbx_seq_one_letter_code
_entity_poly.pdbx_strand_id
1 'polypeptide(L)'
;MQSSVVIAPLRIVNEAFLVASSIERCPRTMMLRELVMNALEAAAGTELGLVRIMGQEVDGARKLAIWNAGRGMTAEELLLVTDLSSSLNKRVGLDGNFGMGAKVASLASNRHGLRYRSCRLGRVSQVLLGQREGTYGRVLQEAGPGSEPAEVIDATAACAAEGRYDLSEDWTEVLLMGDRPEQDTVLSPYNENPHVPPNWVPQALGRRYMRLPEGVTLRIEASSCGVTRDTVFQPSFAEQYFDRVERVDGPDGIVLHYAYRAPDAIRPEPPSASLGMGAVIYAGEVYATVDGSRWALESPTYGFPFASRQCTVLIELPASYPVMPEAYRQFLRFCHGDQRQVLFGDFGDMVAANIPAWMRRIIAAMMPASEDYLNEIKADLQHLLQELGLKDEPIPANVAVQTSSAASASGSPPAEAASVSPRPKLPTAPEILPLDNDQSIMEKGLVGRAGRFYSGTRQIFVNTRYSPFLRLAAQLEAEFGTAAERGTVATLARQVAEWSAIRRLGRAVVYGMAKKAIGWSDEERARVQSPESLSLTVDDVEAMLPPARARMASLLGQTIPAAGTTGYDAQAGDAQRLAGELADGEAKLQQAMLSGWPVGNFLRRLADIEMRRRNPDAARGWLQQAIENDQANPWPHLDMSRVLQAARDLEGAVRACELAMELSGGQVAAFIVRRGELEMVRGNPEGARRFFEQAVAAQPDDYWARLALSAQLLADGDLNAAEEAAEEALGMTSGSTSAACLRMGEIAQRRGDQAEARRWIDRALAADPTDFWANLVLSNLLGQDGDLEGADAAAAAALIANPPNPAPVHRRRGELALQRGDAVAARRFFEQAIVANPDDQTPRLELAKLHLAGGDYEAAKGAAQAALDLKPANPGPALIRLAEIEAYLGNAAAALKLRERAVEEAPQDVWAPLELARQLKAEGELGRASEVLESSIVRHKQTRAAACTMLAEIHVKRGNLELAAERLEAAIAADQGHVWAWMLRSQLALQKGDLSGAEAAAQSALECKPANPGPLLRRLGEIAIRCGDLAAALSFGERAVAADPKDPWNRLFLSDVLMAQGDLDGASEVAKAAVQPDLGRVPAAA
;
A
#
# COMPACT_ATOMS: atom_id res chain seq x y z
N MET A 1 -19.15 -52.96 -2.53
CA MET A 1 -20.50 -52.58 -2.03
C MET A 1 -20.28 -51.47 -1.03
N GLN A 2 -20.53 -50.22 -1.42
CA GLN A 2 -20.40 -49.06 -0.53
C GLN A 2 -21.58 -49.11 0.44
N SER A 3 -21.31 -49.40 1.72
CA SER A 3 -22.29 -49.17 2.78
C SER A 3 -22.54 -47.66 2.84
N SER A 4 -23.79 -47.26 2.61
CA SER A 4 -24.23 -45.88 2.81
C SER A 4 -24.01 -45.53 4.28
N VAL A 5 -22.96 -44.78 4.60
CA VAL A 5 -22.68 -44.31 5.95
C VAL A 5 -23.77 -43.32 6.32
N VAL A 6 -24.79 -43.80 7.03
CA VAL A 6 -25.92 -43.00 7.51
C VAL A 6 -25.45 -42.08 8.63
N ILE A 7 -25.81 -40.79 8.54
CA ILE A 7 -25.45 -39.76 9.52
C ILE A 7 -26.68 -39.34 10.33
N ALA A 8 -26.56 -39.27 11.65
CA ALA A 8 -27.58 -38.72 12.54
C ALA A 8 -27.34 -37.20 12.69
N PRO A 9 -28.21 -36.32 12.16
CA PRO A 9 -27.96 -34.87 12.12
C PRO A 9 -27.90 -34.26 13.52
N LEU A 10 -26.96 -33.35 13.74
CA LEU A 10 -26.92 -32.54 14.96
C LEU A 10 -28.10 -31.55 14.94
N ARG A 11 -28.83 -31.41 16.05
CA ARG A 11 -30.02 -30.57 16.12
C ARG A 11 -29.81 -29.39 17.07
N ILE A 12 -30.12 -28.19 16.59
CA ILE A 12 -30.52 -27.06 17.44
C ILE A 12 -32.05 -27.09 17.48
N VAL A 13 -32.67 -26.62 18.56
CA VAL A 13 -34.13 -26.48 18.65
C VAL A 13 -34.62 -25.70 17.42
N ASN A 14 -35.22 -26.41 16.46
CA ASN A 14 -35.69 -25.93 15.15
C ASN A 14 -34.67 -25.19 14.25
N GLU A 15 -33.75 -25.93 13.61
CA GLU A 15 -33.31 -25.79 12.19
C GLU A 15 -31.88 -26.35 11.98
N ALA A 16 -31.69 -27.26 11.02
CA ALA A 16 -30.37 -27.79 10.64
C ALA A 16 -29.48 -26.76 9.91
N PHE A 17 -30.10 -25.75 9.28
CA PHE A 17 -29.40 -24.68 8.53
C PHE A 17 -28.57 -23.76 9.43
N LEU A 18 -29.10 -23.41 10.62
CA LEU A 18 -28.39 -22.57 11.59
C LEU A 18 -27.13 -23.23 12.15
N VAL A 19 -27.12 -24.57 12.26
CA VAL A 19 -25.94 -25.35 12.69
C VAL A 19 -24.80 -25.23 11.68
N ALA A 20 -25.08 -25.50 10.41
CA ALA A 20 -24.07 -25.47 9.35
C ALA A 20 -23.47 -24.06 9.20
N SER A 21 -24.32 -23.02 9.19
CA SER A 21 -23.84 -21.64 9.12
C SER A 21 -23.01 -21.22 10.33
N SER A 22 -23.32 -21.73 11.53
CA SER A 22 -22.58 -21.38 12.75
C SER A 22 -21.20 -22.04 12.80
N ILE A 23 -21.09 -23.28 12.32
CA ILE A 23 -19.82 -24.00 12.17
C ILE A 23 -18.94 -23.31 11.14
N GLU A 24 -19.47 -23.01 9.95
CA GLU A 24 -18.68 -22.43 8.86
C GLU A 24 -18.25 -20.97 9.11
N ARG A 25 -19.00 -20.20 9.92
CA ARG A 25 -18.62 -18.82 10.30
C ARG A 25 -17.61 -18.75 11.45
N CYS A 26 -17.38 -19.85 12.17
CA CYS A 26 -16.46 -19.84 13.31
C CYS A 26 -15.00 -19.71 12.82
N PRO A 27 -14.21 -18.77 13.35
CA PRO A 27 -12.79 -18.67 13.01
C PRO A 27 -12.07 -19.97 13.34
N ARG A 28 -11.42 -20.59 12.33
CA ARG A 28 -10.73 -21.89 12.47
C ARG A 28 -9.66 -21.89 13.55
N THR A 29 -9.01 -20.73 13.79
CA THR A 29 -7.99 -20.55 14.83
C THR A 29 -8.49 -20.76 16.25
N MET A 30 -9.81 -20.76 16.49
CA MET A 30 -10.39 -21.00 17.81
C MET A 30 -10.41 -22.48 18.20
N MET A 31 -10.23 -23.40 17.24
CA MET A 31 -10.32 -24.85 17.45
C MET A 31 -9.45 -25.33 18.62
N LEU A 32 -8.14 -25.05 18.58
CA LEU A 32 -7.20 -25.53 19.60
C LEU A 32 -7.53 -24.92 20.98
N ARG A 33 -7.87 -23.62 21.02
CA ARG A 33 -8.23 -22.93 22.26
C ARG A 33 -9.43 -23.62 22.93
N GLU A 34 -10.52 -23.83 22.19
CA GLU A 34 -11.74 -24.42 22.75
C GLU A 34 -11.54 -25.87 23.20
N LEU A 35 -10.81 -26.67 22.42
CA LEU A 35 -10.53 -28.06 22.78
C LEU A 35 -9.66 -28.15 24.04
N VAL A 36 -8.62 -27.33 24.13
CA VAL A 36 -7.72 -27.31 25.29
C VAL A 36 -8.41 -26.72 26.52
N MET A 37 -9.22 -25.67 26.38
CA MET A 37 -9.99 -25.13 27.51
C MET A 37 -10.91 -26.18 28.11
N ASN A 38 -11.68 -26.91 27.28
CA ASN A 38 -12.53 -28.00 27.76
C ASN A 38 -11.73 -29.10 28.46
N ALA A 39 -10.53 -29.43 27.95
CA ALA A 39 -9.65 -30.42 28.56
C ALA A 39 -9.10 -29.95 29.91
N LEU A 40 -8.72 -28.68 30.02
CA LEU A 40 -8.25 -28.05 31.26
C LEU A 40 -9.37 -27.99 32.31
N GLU A 41 -10.59 -27.59 31.93
CA GLU A 41 -11.76 -27.59 32.80
C GLU A 41 -12.11 -28.99 33.30
N ALA A 42 -11.98 -30.01 32.45
CA ALA A 42 -12.27 -31.40 32.82
C ALA A 42 -11.20 -32.00 33.76
N ALA A 43 -9.93 -31.64 33.58
CA ALA A 43 -8.83 -32.08 34.45
C ALA A 43 -8.76 -31.29 35.77
N ALA A 44 -9.33 -30.08 35.84
CA ALA A 44 -9.31 -29.27 37.04
C ALA A 44 -10.05 -29.98 38.19
N GLY A 45 -9.38 -30.11 39.34
CA GLY A 45 -9.95 -30.72 40.54
C GLY A 45 -9.95 -32.25 40.56
N THR A 46 -9.32 -32.93 39.59
CA THR A 46 -9.10 -34.38 39.63
C THR A 46 -7.77 -34.73 40.30
N GLU A 47 -7.61 -35.96 40.81
CA GLU A 47 -6.38 -36.39 41.49
C GLU A 47 -5.15 -36.36 40.58
N LEU A 48 -5.33 -36.65 39.29
CA LEU A 48 -4.24 -36.68 38.31
C LEU A 48 -3.97 -35.30 37.68
N GLY A 49 -4.99 -34.46 37.51
CA GLY A 49 -4.85 -33.09 37.01
C GLY A 49 -4.10 -32.97 35.68
N LEU A 50 -4.22 -33.94 34.77
CA LEU A 50 -3.35 -34.05 33.58
C LEU A 50 -4.12 -33.84 32.27
N VAL A 51 -3.55 -33.02 31.40
CA VAL A 51 -3.93 -32.89 29.98
C VAL A 51 -2.74 -33.27 29.11
N ARG A 52 -2.96 -34.04 28.05
CA ARG A 52 -1.93 -34.43 27.07
C ARG A 52 -2.34 -34.00 25.67
N ILE A 53 -1.39 -33.45 24.91
CA ILE A 53 -1.52 -33.21 23.46
C ILE A 53 -0.53 -34.12 22.77
N MET A 54 -1.04 -35.00 21.91
CA MET A 54 -0.26 -36.10 21.32
C MET A 54 -0.62 -36.32 19.86
N GLY A 55 0.32 -36.88 19.08
CA GLY A 55 0.07 -37.34 17.73
C GLY A 55 -0.14 -38.85 17.70
N GLN A 56 -1.15 -39.33 16.97
CA GLN A 56 -1.48 -40.74 16.83
C GLN A 56 -1.55 -41.15 15.36
N GLU A 57 -0.99 -42.30 15.01
CA GLU A 57 -1.17 -42.87 13.67
C GLU A 57 -2.53 -43.57 13.59
N VAL A 58 -3.36 -43.12 12.65
CA VAL A 58 -4.70 -43.69 12.35
C VAL A 58 -4.80 -43.83 10.84
N ASP A 59 -5.02 -45.05 10.36
CA ASP A 59 -5.16 -45.39 8.94
C ASP A 59 -4.03 -44.84 8.04
N GLY A 60 -2.79 -44.86 8.55
CA GLY A 60 -1.59 -44.41 7.82
C GLY A 60 -1.35 -42.89 7.81
N ALA A 61 -2.16 -42.11 8.54
CA ALA A 61 -1.98 -40.67 8.71
C ALA A 61 -1.84 -40.29 10.20
N ARG A 62 -1.03 -39.27 10.49
CA ARG A 62 -0.86 -38.76 11.86
C ARG A 62 -1.97 -37.79 12.23
N LYS A 63 -2.61 -38.03 13.37
CA LYS A 63 -3.76 -37.28 13.85
C LYS A 63 -3.46 -36.65 15.21
N LEU A 64 -3.79 -35.37 15.37
CA LEU A 64 -3.65 -34.68 16.65
C LEU A 64 -4.76 -35.12 17.60
N ALA A 65 -4.40 -35.45 18.84
CA ALA A 65 -5.32 -35.84 19.89
C ALA A 65 -5.07 -35.02 21.16
N ILE A 66 -6.17 -34.69 21.85
CA ILE A 66 -6.18 -33.96 23.12
C ILE A 66 -6.87 -34.87 24.14
N TRP A 67 -6.11 -35.28 25.15
CA TRP A 67 -6.54 -36.19 26.20
C TRP A 67 -6.57 -35.46 27.55
N ASN A 68 -7.52 -35.79 28.42
CA ASN A 68 -7.60 -35.25 29.78
C ASN A 68 -8.02 -36.30 30.81
N ALA A 69 -7.52 -36.13 32.03
CA ALA A 69 -7.84 -36.91 33.22
C ALA A 69 -9.12 -36.44 33.93
N GLY A 70 -10.19 -36.24 33.17
CA GLY A 70 -11.51 -35.87 33.71
C GLY A 70 -12.32 -37.07 34.18
N ARG A 71 -13.51 -36.82 34.74
CA ARG A 71 -14.41 -37.87 35.28
C ARG A 71 -14.90 -38.92 34.25
N GLY A 72 -14.52 -38.82 32.98
CA GLY A 72 -15.06 -39.68 31.93
C GLY A 72 -16.56 -39.46 31.68
N MET A 73 -17.10 -40.17 30.68
CA MET A 73 -18.50 -40.11 30.29
C MET A 73 -19.00 -41.51 29.95
N THR A 74 -20.20 -41.85 30.41
CA THR A 74 -20.93 -43.03 29.91
C THR A 74 -21.38 -42.83 28.46
N ALA A 75 -21.84 -43.88 27.79
CA ALA A 75 -22.37 -43.78 26.43
C ALA A 75 -23.54 -42.77 26.32
N GLU A 76 -24.42 -42.71 27.33
CA GLU A 76 -25.54 -41.77 27.40
C GLU A 76 -25.07 -40.33 27.60
N GLU A 77 -24.10 -40.11 28.51
CA GLU A 77 -23.51 -38.79 28.73
C GLU A 77 -22.77 -38.29 27.50
N LEU A 78 -22.04 -39.19 26.81
CA LEU A 78 -21.31 -38.86 25.59
C LEU A 78 -22.26 -38.50 24.44
N LEU A 79 -23.38 -39.21 24.31
CA LEU A 79 -24.44 -38.88 23.35
C LEU A 79 -25.03 -37.47 23.63
N LEU A 80 -25.31 -37.16 24.90
CA LEU A 80 -25.87 -35.88 25.31
C LEU A 80 -24.88 -34.71 25.11
N VAL A 81 -23.61 -34.89 25.50
CA VAL A 81 -22.57 -33.87 25.40
C VAL A 81 -22.18 -33.60 23.95
N THR A 82 -22.33 -34.59 23.06
CA THR A 82 -22.08 -34.41 21.63
C THR A 82 -23.27 -33.85 20.84
N ASP A 83 -24.45 -33.69 21.45
CA ASP A 83 -25.54 -32.92 20.84
C ASP A 83 -25.26 -31.40 20.88
N LEU A 84 -25.69 -30.65 19.86
CA LEU A 84 -25.45 -29.20 19.80
C LEU A 84 -26.39 -28.42 20.74
N SER A 85 -27.60 -28.94 20.96
CA SER A 85 -28.60 -28.39 21.89
C SER A 85 -28.08 -28.26 23.34
N SER A 86 -27.23 -29.19 23.79
CA SER A 86 -26.66 -29.19 25.15
C SER A 86 -25.64 -28.07 25.36
N SER A 87 -25.06 -27.54 24.28
CA SER A 87 -24.17 -26.36 24.33
C SER A 87 -24.94 -25.04 24.39
N LEU A 88 -26.19 -25.02 23.92
CA LEU A 88 -27.10 -23.85 23.95
C LEU A 88 -27.92 -23.75 25.25
N ASN A 89 -28.11 -24.85 25.97
CA ASN A 89 -28.88 -24.90 27.22
C ASN A 89 -28.06 -24.57 28.50
N LYS A 90 -26.80 -24.14 28.37
CA LYS A 90 -26.11 -23.44 29.47
C LYS A 90 -26.85 -22.11 29.69
N ARG A 91 -27.13 -21.70 30.95
CA ARG A 91 -27.90 -20.46 31.23
C ARG A 91 -27.33 -19.28 30.43
N VAL A 92 -28.06 -18.88 29.40
CA VAL A 92 -27.75 -17.70 28.56
C VAL A 92 -28.28 -16.47 29.30
N GLY A 93 -27.39 -15.55 29.63
CA GLY A 93 -27.69 -14.26 30.23
C GLY A 93 -26.63 -13.24 29.80
N LEU A 94 -26.92 -11.95 29.97
CA LEU A 94 -25.95 -10.87 29.71
C LEU A 94 -24.66 -11.02 30.53
N ASP A 95 -24.72 -11.78 31.63
CA ASP A 95 -23.59 -12.09 32.52
C ASP A 95 -23.11 -13.56 32.39
N GLY A 96 -23.56 -14.27 31.34
CA GLY A 96 -23.33 -15.71 31.11
C GLY A 96 -22.45 -16.03 29.89
N ASN A 97 -22.05 -17.31 29.77
CA ASN A 97 -21.13 -17.81 28.74
C ASN A 97 -21.72 -17.69 27.31
N PHE A 98 -21.38 -16.61 26.60
CA PHE A 98 -21.71 -16.37 25.19
C PHE A 98 -20.82 -17.15 24.18
N GLY A 99 -20.01 -18.12 24.65
CA GLY A 99 -18.95 -18.74 23.85
C GLY A 99 -19.40 -19.92 22.99
N MET A 100 -18.92 -19.95 21.74
CA MET A 100 -19.07 -21.08 20.82
C MET A 100 -18.30 -22.32 21.33
N GLY A 101 -18.99 -23.45 21.52
CA GLY A 101 -18.37 -24.66 22.07
C GLY A 101 -17.36 -25.34 21.14
N ALA A 102 -16.44 -26.14 21.70
CA ALA A 102 -15.35 -26.80 20.97
C ALA A 102 -15.77 -27.58 19.72
N LYS A 103 -16.96 -28.19 19.72
CA LYS A 103 -17.51 -28.89 18.54
C LYS A 103 -17.68 -27.96 17.34
N VAL A 104 -18.19 -26.75 17.58
CA VAL A 104 -18.44 -25.76 16.53
C VAL A 104 -17.12 -25.21 15.97
N ALA A 105 -16.17 -24.93 16.86
CA ALA A 105 -14.84 -24.46 16.46
C ALA A 105 -14.01 -25.51 15.70
N SER A 106 -14.28 -26.81 15.91
CA SER A 106 -13.46 -27.89 15.36
C SER A 106 -14.02 -28.50 14.06
N LEU A 107 -15.35 -28.61 13.92
CA LEU A 107 -15.97 -29.36 12.81
C LEU A 107 -15.75 -28.71 11.43
N ALA A 108 -15.52 -27.40 11.37
CA ALA A 108 -15.20 -26.70 10.13
C ALA A 108 -13.86 -27.12 9.51
N SER A 109 -12.93 -27.66 10.32
CA SER A 109 -11.61 -28.14 9.89
C SER A 109 -11.47 -29.67 10.07
N ASN A 110 -12.57 -30.35 10.40
CA ASN A 110 -12.61 -31.79 10.67
C ASN A 110 -13.85 -32.42 10.02
N ARG A 111 -14.12 -32.11 8.74
CA ARG A 111 -15.30 -32.62 8.02
C ARG A 111 -15.31 -34.14 7.88
N HIS A 112 -14.14 -34.77 7.75
CA HIS A 112 -14.03 -36.23 7.71
C HIS A 112 -14.41 -36.84 9.06
N GLY A 113 -13.90 -36.27 10.16
CA GLY A 113 -14.30 -36.68 11.50
C GLY A 113 -13.62 -35.96 12.67
N LEU A 114 -14.34 -35.85 13.77
CA LEU A 114 -13.88 -35.48 15.11
C LEU A 114 -14.29 -36.60 16.05
N ARG A 115 -13.32 -37.41 16.49
CA ARG A 115 -13.57 -38.62 17.28
C ARG A 115 -13.46 -38.31 18.76
N TYR A 116 -14.50 -38.60 19.51
CA TYR A 116 -14.49 -38.58 20.97
C TYR A 116 -14.42 -39.99 21.52
N ARG A 117 -13.52 -40.23 22.46
CA ARG A 117 -13.47 -41.44 23.29
C ARG A 117 -13.50 -41.03 24.76
N SER A 118 -14.25 -41.75 25.58
CA SER A 118 -14.31 -41.46 27.01
C SER A 118 -14.38 -42.76 27.82
N CYS A 119 -13.48 -42.89 28.78
CA CYS A 119 -13.43 -44.01 29.72
C CYS A 119 -14.13 -43.63 31.01
N ARG A 120 -15.12 -44.44 31.42
CA ARG A 120 -15.83 -44.31 32.70
C ARG A 120 -15.92 -45.69 33.34
N LEU A 121 -15.31 -45.87 34.51
CA LEU A 121 -15.30 -47.13 35.27
C LEU A 121 -14.81 -48.33 34.42
N GLY A 122 -13.74 -48.12 33.65
CA GLY A 122 -13.12 -49.14 32.81
C GLY A 122 -13.86 -49.52 31.54
N ARG A 123 -14.95 -48.81 31.18
CA ARG A 123 -15.61 -48.94 29.88
C ARG A 123 -15.35 -47.70 29.03
N VAL A 124 -15.01 -47.91 27.76
CA VAL A 124 -14.73 -46.84 26.80
C VAL A 124 -15.87 -46.69 25.80
N SER A 125 -16.51 -45.52 25.78
CA SER A 125 -17.52 -45.15 24.79
C SER A 125 -16.90 -44.27 23.70
N GLN A 126 -17.28 -44.49 22.43
CA GLN A 126 -16.77 -43.72 21.29
C GLN A 126 -17.91 -43.16 20.42
N VAL A 127 -17.76 -41.90 20.00
CA VAL A 127 -18.60 -41.23 19.00
C VAL A 127 -17.75 -40.50 17.98
N LEU A 128 -18.21 -40.46 16.72
CA LEU A 128 -17.56 -39.75 15.63
C LEU A 128 -18.51 -38.66 15.12
N LEU A 129 -18.08 -37.41 15.19
CA LEU A 129 -18.79 -36.28 14.59
C LEU A 129 -18.18 -35.96 13.23
N GLY A 130 -18.97 -35.63 12.22
CA GLY A 130 -18.44 -35.28 10.90
C GLY A 130 -19.50 -34.69 9.99
N GLN A 131 -19.15 -34.49 8.72
CA GLN A 131 -20.06 -34.05 7.69
C GLN A 131 -20.25 -35.13 6.63
N ARG A 132 -21.50 -35.45 6.28
CA ARG A 132 -21.84 -36.30 5.14
C ARG A 132 -22.92 -35.60 4.32
N GLU A 133 -22.71 -35.49 3.01
CA GLU A 133 -23.66 -34.86 2.08
C GLU A 133 -24.15 -33.47 2.54
N GLY A 134 -23.22 -32.64 3.03
CA GLY A 134 -23.52 -31.29 3.52
C GLY A 134 -24.12 -31.21 4.93
N THR A 135 -24.52 -32.34 5.53
CA THR A 135 -25.11 -32.40 6.86
C THR A 135 -24.05 -32.69 7.91
N TYR A 136 -23.98 -31.88 8.96
CA TYR A 136 -23.15 -32.16 10.15
C TYR A 136 -23.91 -33.02 11.15
N GLY A 137 -23.26 -34.07 11.66
CA GLY A 137 -23.94 -35.11 12.43
C GLY A 137 -23.01 -36.09 13.14
N ARG A 138 -23.61 -36.98 13.93
CA ARG A 138 -22.95 -38.19 14.45
C ARG A 138 -22.94 -39.25 13.35
N VAL A 139 -21.74 -39.72 13.02
CA VAL A 139 -21.51 -40.74 12.00
C VAL A 139 -21.76 -42.10 12.65
N LEU A 140 -22.68 -42.89 12.08
CA LEU A 140 -22.94 -44.25 12.58
C LEU A 140 -21.72 -45.15 12.34
N GLN A 141 -21.35 -45.91 13.36
CA GLN A 141 -20.17 -46.79 13.37
C GLN A 141 -20.56 -48.21 13.79
N GLU A 142 -19.88 -49.20 13.24
CA GLU A 142 -20.01 -50.61 13.65
C GLU A 142 -19.00 -50.92 14.77
N ALA A 143 -19.43 -51.61 15.84
CA ALA A 143 -18.55 -51.99 16.95
C ALA A 143 -17.61 -53.18 16.60
N GLY A 144 -17.90 -53.90 15.52
CA GLY A 144 -17.13 -55.04 15.03
C GLY A 144 -17.85 -55.76 13.89
N PRO A 145 -17.20 -56.73 13.20
CA PRO A 145 -17.80 -57.41 12.04
C PRO A 145 -19.16 -58.03 12.38
N GLY A 146 -20.24 -57.52 11.77
CA GLY A 146 -21.61 -58.00 11.96
C GLY A 146 -22.41 -57.33 13.08
N SER A 147 -21.91 -56.25 13.69
CA SER A 147 -22.66 -55.42 14.66
C SER A 147 -23.54 -54.40 13.94
N GLU A 148 -24.71 -54.07 14.48
CA GLU A 148 -25.54 -52.99 13.93
C GLU A 148 -24.84 -51.62 14.09
N PRO A 149 -24.91 -50.72 13.08
CA PRO A 149 -24.34 -49.38 13.19
C PRO A 149 -25.02 -48.56 14.30
N ALA A 150 -24.24 -47.95 15.19
CA ALA A 150 -24.73 -47.14 16.29
C ALA A 150 -24.07 -45.75 16.33
N GLU A 151 -24.75 -44.76 16.94
CA GLU A 151 -24.21 -43.40 17.13
C GLU A 151 -23.06 -43.37 18.14
N VAL A 152 -23.15 -44.24 19.17
CA VAL A 152 -22.11 -44.46 20.17
C VAL A 152 -21.81 -45.95 20.24
N ILE A 153 -20.53 -46.31 20.13
CA ILE A 153 -20.07 -47.70 20.19
C ILE A 153 -19.22 -47.95 21.44
N ASP A 154 -19.19 -49.20 21.91
CA ASP A 154 -18.23 -49.66 22.91
C ASP A 154 -16.87 -49.89 22.24
N ALA A 155 -15.88 -49.06 22.60
CA ALA A 155 -14.52 -49.11 22.09
C ALA A 155 -13.53 -49.75 23.08
N THR A 156 -14.02 -50.39 24.15
CA THR A 156 -13.17 -50.90 25.24
C THR A 156 -12.12 -51.89 24.75
N ALA A 157 -12.52 -52.88 23.95
CA ALA A 157 -11.60 -53.89 23.42
C ALA A 157 -10.56 -53.29 22.46
N ALA A 158 -10.98 -52.32 21.62
CA ALA A 158 -10.08 -51.62 20.71
C ALA A 158 -9.04 -50.78 21.47
N CYS A 159 -9.47 -50.02 22.48
CA CYS A 159 -8.56 -49.25 23.33
C CYS A 159 -7.61 -50.13 24.14
N ALA A 160 -8.07 -51.28 24.63
CA ALA A 160 -7.21 -52.25 25.31
C ALA A 160 -6.13 -52.83 24.38
N ALA A 161 -6.49 -53.15 23.13
CA ALA A 161 -5.56 -53.66 22.12
C ALA A 161 -4.51 -52.62 21.69
N GLU A 162 -4.87 -51.33 21.73
CA GLU A 162 -3.95 -50.22 21.43
C GLU A 162 -2.85 -50.04 22.49
N GLY A 163 -3.01 -50.62 23.70
CA GLY A 163 -1.99 -50.69 24.76
C GLY A 163 -1.53 -49.36 25.36
N ARG A 164 -2.19 -48.25 25.01
CA ARG A 164 -1.76 -46.87 25.32
C ARG A 164 -2.62 -46.16 26.38
N TYR A 165 -3.79 -46.72 26.72
CA TYR A 165 -4.71 -46.14 27.69
C TYR A 165 -4.75 -46.96 28.97
N ASP A 166 -4.79 -46.27 30.11
CA ASP A 166 -5.11 -46.91 31.38
C ASP A 166 -6.64 -46.99 31.53
N LEU A 167 -7.18 -48.21 31.60
CA LEU A 167 -8.61 -48.44 31.80
C LEU A 167 -8.99 -48.48 33.29
N SER A 168 -8.03 -48.39 34.21
CA SER A 168 -8.31 -48.24 35.64
C SER A 168 -8.68 -46.80 36.03
N GLU A 169 -8.41 -45.84 35.15
CA GLU A 169 -8.71 -44.42 35.34
C GLU A 169 -9.82 -43.94 34.39
N ASP A 170 -10.52 -42.89 34.83
CA ASP A 170 -11.47 -42.17 33.99
C ASP A 170 -10.74 -41.11 33.15
N TRP A 171 -11.12 -40.97 31.88
CA TRP A 171 -10.50 -40.00 30.98
C TRP A 171 -11.36 -39.68 29.76
N THR A 172 -11.00 -38.62 29.04
CA THR A 172 -11.61 -38.28 27.73
C THR A 172 -10.55 -37.87 26.73
N GLU A 173 -10.67 -38.37 25.50
CA GLU A 173 -9.87 -38.02 24.34
C GLU A 173 -10.73 -37.41 23.24
N VAL A 174 -10.19 -36.37 22.58
CA VAL A 174 -10.70 -35.84 21.31
C VAL A 174 -9.61 -35.93 20.26
N LEU A 175 -9.87 -36.63 19.15
CA LEU A 175 -8.93 -36.82 18.04
C LEU A 175 -9.46 -36.17 16.75
N LEU A 176 -8.57 -35.41 16.09
CA LEU A 176 -8.85 -34.65 14.87
C LEU A 176 -8.59 -35.52 13.64
N MET A 177 -9.63 -36.04 12.97
CA MET A 177 -9.45 -36.85 11.76
C MET A 177 -9.18 -36.01 10.51
N GLY A 178 -9.41 -34.69 10.54
CA GLY A 178 -9.22 -33.76 9.43
C GLY A 178 -10.42 -33.68 8.49
N ASP A 179 -10.25 -33.05 7.33
CA ASP A 179 -11.25 -32.95 6.26
C ASP A 179 -11.23 -34.16 5.31
N ARG A 180 -10.13 -34.92 5.32
CA ARG A 180 -9.93 -36.15 4.54
C ARG A 180 -9.15 -37.21 5.33
N PRO A 181 -9.38 -38.53 5.08
CA PRO A 181 -8.74 -39.62 5.81
C PRO A 181 -7.21 -39.52 5.90
N GLU A 182 -6.55 -39.11 4.83
CA GLU A 182 -5.10 -39.06 4.65
C GLU A 182 -4.43 -37.79 5.23
N GLN A 183 -5.22 -36.83 5.76
CA GLN A 183 -4.67 -35.56 6.25
C GLN A 183 -3.84 -35.75 7.54
N ASP A 184 -2.61 -35.23 7.55
CA ASP A 184 -1.82 -35.10 8.78
C ASP A 184 -2.30 -33.88 9.57
N THR A 185 -3.12 -34.09 10.61
CA THR A 185 -3.66 -32.99 11.43
C THR A 185 -2.69 -32.52 12.51
N VAL A 186 -1.55 -33.20 12.69
CA VAL A 186 -0.46 -32.72 13.53
C VAL A 186 0.28 -31.58 12.82
N LEU A 187 0.58 -31.76 11.53
CA LEU A 187 1.27 -30.74 10.71
C LEU A 187 0.32 -29.70 10.10
N SER A 188 -0.83 -30.13 9.56
CA SER A 188 -1.76 -29.26 8.83
C SER A 188 -3.20 -29.48 9.35
N PRO A 189 -3.51 -29.02 10.57
CA PRO A 189 -4.84 -29.18 11.19
C PRO A 189 -5.97 -28.46 10.43
N TYR A 190 -5.66 -27.41 9.66
CA TYR A 190 -6.63 -26.54 8.99
C TYR A 190 -6.67 -26.72 7.46
N ASN A 191 -6.06 -27.81 6.96
CA ASN A 191 -5.95 -28.07 5.52
C ASN A 191 -5.37 -26.86 4.75
N GLU A 192 -4.21 -26.37 5.24
CA GLU A 192 -3.45 -25.23 4.71
C GLU A 192 -4.11 -23.84 4.82
N ASN A 193 -5.32 -23.73 5.39
CA ASN A 193 -6.00 -22.46 5.57
C ASN A 193 -6.66 -22.30 6.96
N PRO A 194 -6.04 -21.56 7.91
CA PRO A 194 -4.77 -20.85 7.77
C PRO A 194 -3.55 -21.80 7.79
N HIS A 195 -2.46 -21.40 7.14
CA HIS A 195 -1.17 -22.08 7.25
C HIS A 195 -0.60 -21.92 8.67
N VAL A 196 -0.02 -22.99 9.22
CA VAL A 196 0.53 -23.00 10.58
C VAL A 196 1.98 -23.50 10.59
N PRO A 197 2.85 -22.94 11.45
CA PRO A 197 4.24 -23.38 11.54
C PRO A 197 4.36 -24.78 12.18
N PRO A 198 5.50 -25.49 12.02
CA PRO A 198 5.69 -26.83 12.59
C PRO A 198 5.53 -26.94 14.12
N ASN A 199 5.67 -25.85 14.87
CA ASN A 199 5.50 -25.77 16.33
C ASN A 199 4.27 -24.94 16.74
N TRP A 200 3.20 -25.00 15.94
CA TRP A 200 2.02 -24.17 16.12
C TRP A 200 1.26 -24.42 17.43
N VAL A 201 1.23 -25.64 17.98
CA VAL A 201 0.54 -25.91 19.26
C VAL A 201 1.19 -25.14 20.42
N PRO A 202 2.51 -25.30 20.72
CA PRO A 202 3.16 -24.49 21.74
C PRO A 202 3.00 -22.98 21.53
N GLN A 203 3.11 -22.50 20.28
CA GLN A 203 2.96 -21.07 19.98
C GLN A 203 1.54 -20.56 20.22
N ALA A 204 0.52 -21.28 19.74
CA ALA A 204 -0.88 -20.91 19.88
C ALA A 204 -1.31 -20.89 21.35
N LEU A 205 -0.86 -21.89 22.13
CA LEU A 205 -1.10 -21.93 23.57
C LEU A 205 -0.35 -20.81 24.31
N GLY A 206 0.92 -20.58 23.97
CA GLY A 206 1.75 -19.53 24.57
C GLY A 206 1.22 -18.12 24.29
N ARG A 207 0.58 -17.90 23.14
CA ARG A 207 -0.06 -16.62 22.82
C ARG A 207 -1.39 -16.41 23.54
N ARG A 208 -2.01 -17.49 24.03
CA ARG A 208 -3.39 -17.43 24.54
C ARG A 208 -3.49 -17.53 26.05
N TYR A 209 -2.72 -18.40 26.69
CA TYR A 209 -2.82 -18.66 28.12
C TYR A 209 -1.72 -17.92 28.87
N MET A 210 -2.10 -17.08 29.84
CA MET A 210 -1.17 -16.48 30.79
C MET A 210 -0.88 -17.45 31.94
N ARG A 211 -1.90 -18.17 32.41
CA ARG A 211 -1.83 -19.14 33.50
C ARG A 211 -2.73 -20.34 33.20
N LEU A 212 -2.33 -21.52 33.68
CA LEU A 212 -3.18 -22.71 33.69
C LEU A 212 -3.99 -22.77 35.00
N PRO A 213 -5.13 -23.49 35.03
CA PRO A 213 -5.86 -23.73 36.27
C PRO A 213 -4.98 -24.39 37.34
N GLU A 214 -5.25 -24.07 38.61
CA GLU A 214 -4.50 -24.62 39.73
C GLU A 214 -4.60 -26.15 39.76
N GLY A 215 -3.46 -26.82 40.00
CA GLY A 215 -3.38 -28.28 40.04
C GLY A 215 -3.39 -28.98 38.66
N VAL A 216 -3.49 -28.25 37.55
CA VAL A 216 -3.51 -28.83 36.20
C VAL A 216 -2.15 -28.74 35.50
N THR A 217 -1.66 -29.88 35.00
CA THR A 217 -0.45 -29.99 34.18
C THR A 217 -0.82 -30.27 32.72
N LEU A 218 -0.36 -29.42 31.80
CA LEU A 218 -0.49 -29.65 30.36
C LEU A 218 0.82 -30.21 29.79
N ARG A 219 0.78 -31.41 29.22
CA ARG A 219 1.94 -32.07 28.58
C ARG A 219 1.76 -32.09 27.06
N ILE A 220 2.81 -31.69 26.34
CA ILE A 220 2.88 -31.78 24.88
C ILE A 220 3.92 -32.87 24.54
N GLU A 221 3.47 -33.95 23.91
CA GLU A 221 4.30 -35.11 23.62
C GLU A 221 5.13 -34.93 22.36
N ALA A 222 6.28 -35.62 22.26
CA ALA A 222 7.16 -35.58 21.08
C ALA A 222 6.48 -36.05 19.79
N SER A 223 5.42 -36.85 19.93
CA SER A 223 4.57 -37.32 18.84
C SER A 223 3.73 -36.20 18.19
N SER A 224 3.58 -35.06 18.87
CA SER A 224 2.82 -33.89 18.41
C SER A 224 3.71 -32.88 17.66
N CYS A 225 3.18 -31.70 17.34
CA CYS A 225 3.88 -30.74 16.48
C CYS A 225 4.93 -29.90 17.23
N GLY A 226 6.19 -29.95 16.77
CA GLY A 226 7.21 -28.96 17.09
C GLY A 226 7.94 -29.13 18.42
N VAL A 227 7.88 -30.32 19.04
CA VAL A 227 8.68 -30.67 20.22
C VAL A 227 9.42 -31.99 19.98
N THR A 228 10.70 -32.04 20.36
CA THR A 228 11.58 -33.20 20.12
C THR A 228 11.54 -34.24 21.24
N ARG A 229 10.95 -33.88 22.39
CA ARG A 229 10.76 -34.73 23.57
C ARG A 229 9.48 -34.30 24.27
N ASP A 230 8.94 -35.15 25.14
CA ASP A 230 7.79 -34.79 25.97
C ASP A 230 8.13 -33.59 26.86
N THR A 231 7.25 -32.60 26.85
CA THR A 231 7.45 -31.35 27.59
C THR A 231 6.21 -30.98 28.38
N VAL A 232 6.42 -30.43 29.57
CA VAL A 232 5.35 -29.74 30.31
C VAL A 232 5.26 -28.33 29.76
N PHE A 233 4.09 -27.96 29.24
CA PHE A 233 3.82 -26.64 28.70
C PHE A 233 3.89 -25.60 29.82
N GLN A 234 4.61 -24.51 29.56
CA GLN A 234 4.74 -23.37 30.44
C GLN A 234 4.25 -22.12 29.70
N PRO A 235 3.32 -21.32 30.26
CA PRO A 235 2.86 -20.09 29.66
C PRO A 235 3.99 -19.10 29.34
N SER A 236 3.83 -18.29 28.28
CA SER A 236 4.88 -17.38 27.80
C SER A 236 5.31 -16.29 28.79
N PHE A 237 4.57 -16.08 29.87
CA PHE A 237 4.92 -15.14 30.94
C PHE A 237 5.45 -15.82 32.22
N ALA A 238 5.89 -17.08 32.15
CA ALA A 238 6.47 -17.76 33.31
C ALA A 238 7.80 -17.11 33.73
N GLU A 239 8.03 -17.00 35.04
CA GLU A 239 9.22 -16.34 35.63
C GLU A 239 10.55 -16.88 35.11
N GLN A 240 10.60 -18.15 34.73
CA GLN A 240 11.81 -18.79 34.17
C GLN A 240 12.35 -18.09 32.91
N TYR A 241 11.51 -17.35 32.17
CA TYR A 241 11.88 -16.67 30.93
C TYR A 241 12.46 -15.27 31.16
N PHE A 242 12.36 -14.72 32.36
CA PHE A 242 12.73 -13.34 32.65
C PHE A 242 13.80 -13.28 33.75
N ASP A 243 14.60 -12.21 33.72
CA ASP A 243 15.57 -11.93 34.78
C ASP A 243 14.93 -11.28 35.99
N ARG A 244 13.86 -10.52 35.75
CA ARG A 244 13.06 -9.92 36.80
C ARG A 244 11.62 -9.79 36.35
N VAL A 245 10.70 -10.15 37.24
CA VAL A 245 9.26 -9.92 37.10
C VAL A 245 8.80 -9.21 38.37
N GLU A 246 7.95 -8.20 38.23
CA GLU A 246 7.36 -7.48 39.35
C GLU A 246 5.87 -7.25 39.09
N ARG A 247 5.06 -7.59 40.09
CA ARG A 247 3.63 -7.31 40.13
C ARG A 247 3.41 -5.99 40.87
N VAL A 248 2.66 -5.08 40.24
CA VAL A 248 2.30 -3.77 40.78
C VAL A 248 0.77 -3.65 40.79
N ASP A 249 0.19 -3.38 41.95
CA ASP A 249 -1.26 -3.19 42.06
C ASP A 249 -1.64 -1.77 41.58
N GLY A 250 -2.56 -1.71 40.61
CA GLY A 250 -3.10 -0.49 40.04
C GLY A 250 -4.49 -0.13 40.60
N PRO A 251 -5.11 0.94 40.08
CA PRO A 251 -6.47 1.35 40.46
C PRO A 251 -7.52 0.29 40.06
N ASP A 252 -8.67 0.33 40.74
CA ASP A 252 -9.86 -0.50 40.45
C ASP A 252 -9.60 -2.02 40.41
N GLY A 253 -8.58 -2.48 41.13
CA GLY A 253 -8.20 -3.89 41.21
C GLY A 253 -7.45 -4.40 39.98
N ILE A 254 -7.05 -3.52 39.05
CA ILE A 254 -6.18 -3.86 37.93
C ILE A 254 -4.78 -4.16 38.44
N VAL A 255 -4.13 -5.17 37.88
CA VAL A 255 -2.77 -5.57 38.25
C VAL A 255 -1.84 -5.42 37.05
N LEU A 256 -0.72 -4.72 37.23
CA LEU A 256 0.31 -4.54 36.22
C LEU A 256 1.46 -5.50 36.48
N HIS A 257 1.85 -6.28 35.48
CA HIS A 257 3.02 -7.15 35.57
C HIS A 257 4.12 -6.62 34.65
N TYR A 258 5.24 -6.22 35.25
CA TYR A 258 6.41 -5.74 34.53
C TYR A 258 7.49 -6.81 34.53
N ALA A 259 7.96 -7.21 33.36
CA ALA A 259 9.04 -8.17 33.22
C ALA A 259 10.18 -7.64 32.36
N TYR A 260 11.40 -8.04 32.71
CA TYR A 260 12.63 -7.68 32.01
C TYR A 260 13.48 -8.93 31.74
N ARG A 261 14.01 -9.00 30.52
CA ARG A 261 15.01 -9.98 30.11
C ARG A 261 16.24 -9.27 29.56
N ALA A 262 17.41 -9.53 30.12
CA ALA A 262 18.65 -8.92 29.65
C ALA A 262 19.06 -9.52 28.29
N PRO A 263 19.67 -8.72 27.39
CA PRO A 263 20.06 -9.16 26.05
C PRO A 263 20.98 -10.39 26.05
N ASP A 264 21.89 -10.48 27.03
CA ASP A 264 22.88 -11.55 27.14
C ASP A 264 22.50 -12.63 28.16
N ALA A 265 21.24 -12.64 28.65
CA ALA A 265 20.81 -13.61 29.65
C ALA A 265 20.63 -15.02 29.06
N ILE A 266 21.29 -16.01 29.68
CA ILE A 266 21.10 -17.43 29.37
C ILE A 266 19.78 -17.89 30.04
N ARG A 267 18.66 -17.70 29.34
CA ARG A 267 17.31 -18.13 29.76
C ARG A 267 16.71 -19.04 28.68
N PRO A 268 15.81 -19.97 29.04
CA PRO A 268 15.03 -20.69 28.04
C PRO A 268 14.18 -19.72 27.22
N GLU A 269 13.87 -20.06 25.96
CA GLU A 269 12.96 -19.25 25.15
C GLU A 269 11.49 -19.54 25.50
N PRO A 270 10.63 -18.52 25.57
CA PRO A 270 9.20 -18.72 25.73
C PRO A 270 8.60 -19.40 24.48
N PRO A 271 7.46 -20.11 24.61
CA PRO A 271 6.83 -20.79 23.47
C PRO A 271 6.33 -19.83 22.38
N SER A 272 6.03 -18.57 22.72
CA SER A 272 5.72 -17.52 21.74
C SER A 272 6.94 -16.62 21.51
N ALA A 273 7.26 -16.34 20.23
CA ALA A 273 8.50 -15.67 19.82
C ALA A 273 8.68 -14.19 20.24
N SER A 274 7.63 -13.53 20.76
CA SER A 274 7.67 -12.09 21.03
C SER A 274 8.14 -11.80 22.46
N LEU A 275 9.45 -11.65 22.67
CA LEU A 275 9.99 -11.00 23.86
C LEU A 275 9.90 -9.48 23.66
N GLY A 276 9.34 -8.77 24.63
CA GLY A 276 9.03 -7.35 24.47
C GLY A 276 7.64 -7.15 23.87
N MET A 277 6.61 -7.14 24.73
CA MET A 277 5.22 -6.92 24.33
C MET A 277 4.41 -6.23 25.43
N GLY A 278 3.31 -5.61 25.03
CA GLY A 278 2.20 -5.19 25.88
C GLY A 278 0.99 -6.09 25.66
N ALA A 279 0.27 -6.51 26.70
CA ALA A 279 -1.02 -7.19 26.51
C ALA A 279 -2.00 -6.97 27.67
N VAL A 280 -3.29 -7.22 27.42
CA VAL A 280 -4.36 -7.18 28.42
C VAL A 280 -4.78 -8.61 28.76
N ILE A 281 -4.85 -8.94 30.05
CA ILE A 281 -5.22 -10.25 30.56
C ILE A 281 -6.61 -10.18 31.17
N TYR A 282 -7.46 -11.13 30.83
CA TYR A 282 -8.76 -11.32 31.47
C TYR A 282 -9.06 -12.81 31.61
N ALA A 283 -9.51 -13.22 32.80
CA ALA A 283 -9.83 -14.61 33.13
C ALA A 283 -8.70 -15.62 32.78
N GLY A 284 -7.44 -15.24 32.99
CA GLY A 284 -6.26 -16.09 32.73
C GLY A 284 -5.83 -16.20 31.26
N GLU A 285 -6.54 -15.53 30.34
CA GLU A 285 -6.23 -15.48 28.91
C GLU A 285 -5.68 -14.12 28.47
N VAL A 286 -4.85 -14.14 27.44
CA VAL A 286 -4.22 -12.97 26.83
C VAL A 286 -5.11 -12.40 25.72
N TYR A 287 -5.30 -11.08 25.74
CA TYR A 287 -6.04 -10.26 24.79
C TYR A 287 -5.26 -8.98 24.45
N ALA A 288 -5.69 -8.26 23.41
CA ALA A 288 -5.18 -6.94 23.03
C ALA A 288 -3.64 -6.83 23.02
N THR A 289 -2.97 -7.83 22.44
CA THR A 289 -1.51 -7.89 22.37
C THR A 289 -0.96 -6.83 21.41
N VAL A 290 0.08 -6.14 21.85
CA VAL A 290 0.94 -5.23 21.09
C VAL A 290 2.36 -5.77 21.19
N ASP A 291 2.89 -6.33 20.11
CA ASP A 291 4.21 -6.96 20.07
C ASP A 291 5.02 -6.55 18.82
N GLY A 292 6.27 -7.02 18.72
CA GLY A 292 7.11 -6.83 17.56
C GLY A 292 7.39 -5.36 17.21
N SER A 293 7.24 -4.99 15.93
CA SER A 293 7.45 -3.61 15.45
C SER A 293 6.44 -2.63 16.03
N ARG A 294 5.20 -3.09 16.29
CA ARG A 294 4.16 -2.26 16.88
C ARG A 294 4.48 -1.91 18.33
N TRP A 295 4.96 -2.88 19.12
CA TRP A 295 5.45 -2.60 20.47
C TRP A 295 6.66 -1.69 20.48
N ALA A 296 7.62 -1.90 19.57
CA ALA A 296 8.78 -1.01 19.44
C ALA A 296 8.39 0.45 19.18
N LEU A 297 7.29 0.68 18.45
CA LEU A 297 6.77 2.01 18.14
C LEU A 297 5.95 2.62 19.28
N GLU A 298 5.10 1.83 19.93
CA GLU A 298 4.18 2.33 20.95
C GLU A 298 4.80 2.39 22.35
N SER A 299 5.75 1.51 22.69
CA SER A 299 6.34 1.42 24.03
C SER A 299 6.99 2.72 24.54
N PRO A 300 7.62 3.59 23.70
CA PRO A 300 8.10 4.89 24.17
C PRO A 300 7.00 5.77 24.76
N THR A 301 5.78 5.71 24.20
CA THR A 301 4.63 6.48 24.70
C THR A 301 4.16 5.99 26.07
N TYR A 302 4.42 4.72 26.39
CA TYR A 302 4.12 4.10 27.69
C TYR A 302 5.29 4.16 28.68
N GLY A 303 6.38 4.87 28.34
CA GLY A 303 7.55 5.07 29.20
C GLY A 303 8.73 4.09 28.98
N PHE A 304 8.81 3.43 27.83
CA PHE A 304 9.88 2.47 27.48
C PHE A 304 10.63 2.84 26.17
N PRO A 305 11.34 3.99 26.10
CA PRO A 305 11.96 4.50 24.87
C PRO A 305 13.13 3.64 24.32
N PHE A 306 13.87 2.95 25.19
CA PHE A 306 15.07 2.20 24.81
C PHE A 306 15.03 0.72 25.20
N ALA A 307 13.92 0.26 25.78
CA ALA A 307 13.80 -1.06 26.39
C ALA A 307 12.70 -1.93 25.75
N SER A 308 12.21 -1.54 24.57
CA SER A 308 11.07 -2.17 23.90
C SER A 308 11.28 -3.66 23.62
N ARG A 309 12.52 -4.08 23.32
CA ARG A 309 12.87 -5.49 23.05
C ARG A 309 13.11 -6.31 24.31
N GLN A 310 13.29 -5.67 25.46
CA GLN A 310 13.70 -6.29 26.71
C GLN A 310 12.59 -6.24 27.78
N CYS A 311 11.60 -5.36 27.63
CA CYS A 311 10.54 -5.13 28.60
C CYS A 311 9.18 -5.64 28.11
N THR A 312 8.53 -6.45 28.95
CA THR A 312 7.16 -6.94 28.72
C THR A 312 6.25 -6.38 29.81
N VAL A 313 5.06 -5.90 29.42
CA VAL A 313 4.06 -5.33 30.33
C VAL A 313 2.72 -6.03 30.11
N LEU A 314 2.16 -6.62 31.16
CA LEU A 314 0.82 -7.21 31.12
C LEU A 314 -0.14 -6.47 32.05
N ILE A 315 -1.37 -6.28 31.59
CA ILE A 315 -2.43 -5.56 32.31
C ILE A 315 -3.53 -6.54 32.64
N GLU A 316 -3.57 -7.01 33.88
CA GLU A 316 -4.55 -7.99 34.33
C GLU A 316 -5.76 -7.31 34.94
N LEU A 317 -6.91 -7.54 34.30
CA LEU A 317 -8.20 -6.99 34.70
C LEU A 317 -8.89 -7.94 35.70
N PRO A 318 -9.45 -7.43 36.80
CA PRO A 318 -10.18 -8.27 37.76
C PRO A 318 -11.47 -8.81 37.14
N ALA A 319 -11.98 -9.92 37.67
CA ALA A 319 -13.23 -10.54 37.18
C ALA A 319 -14.46 -9.60 37.29
N SER A 320 -14.41 -8.60 38.17
CA SER A 320 -15.43 -7.57 38.34
C SER A 320 -15.32 -6.41 37.34
N TYR A 321 -14.27 -6.35 36.54
CA TYR A 321 -14.06 -5.26 35.58
C TYR A 321 -15.13 -5.33 34.47
N PRO A 322 -15.72 -4.19 34.03
CA PRO A 322 -16.86 -4.18 33.11
C PRO A 322 -16.42 -4.46 31.66
N VAL A 323 -15.87 -5.64 31.42
CA VAL A 323 -15.47 -6.16 30.11
C VAL A 323 -16.00 -7.58 29.92
N MET A 324 -16.27 -7.92 28.67
CA MET A 324 -16.64 -9.28 28.29
C MET A 324 -15.97 -9.70 26.97
N PRO A 325 -15.61 -10.98 26.82
CA PRO A 325 -15.18 -11.51 25.53
C PRO A 325 -16.31 -11.39 24.49
N GLU A 326 -15.95 -11.06 23.25
CA GLU A 326 -16.86 -11.18 22.10
C GLU A 326 -17.26 -12.66 21.86
N ALA A 327 -18.31 -12.92 21.07
CA ALA A 327 -18.89 -14.26 20.86
C ALA A 327 -17.89 -15.34 20.41
N TYR A 328 -16.90 -14.98 19.58
CA TYR A 328 -15.81 -15.86 19.15
C TYR A 328 -14.56 -15.73 20.04
N ARG A 329 -14.61 -14.94 21.12
CA ARG A 329 -13.54 -14.72 22.12
C ARG A 329 -12.21 -14.25 21.54
N GLN A 330 -12.23 -13.60 20.37
CA GLN A 330 -11.04 -13.06 19.72
C GLN A 330 -10.53 -11.79 20.41
N PHE A 331 -11.44 -10.99 20.97
CA PHE A 331 -11.12 -9.76 21.68
C PHE A 331 -12.10 -9.50 22.84
N LEU A 332 -11.74 -8.55 23.70
CA LEU A 332 -12.60 -8.05 24.78
C LEU A 332 -13.35 -6.79 24.33
N ARG A 333 -14.56 -6.61 24.81
CA ARG A 333 -15.38 -5.40 24.65
C ARG A 333 -15.76 -4.84 26.01
N PHE A 334 -15.90 -3.53 26.10
CA PHE A 334 -16.46 -2.90 27.30
C PHE A 334 -17.96 -3.23 27.42
N CYS A 335 -18.44 -3.48 28.63
CA CYS A 335 -19.84 -3.77 28.92
C CYS A 335 -20.75 -2.53 28.86
N HIS A 336 -20.17 -1.33 28.90
CA HIS A 336 -20.88 -0.04 28.92
C HIS A 336 -20.39 0.89 27.79
N GLY A 337 -21.21 1.88 27.43
CA GLY A 337 -20.94 2.79 26.31
C GLY A 337 -21.11 2.12 24.95
N ASP A 338 -20.33 2.54 23.96
CA ASP A 338 -20.37 2.03 22.57
C ASP A 338 -19.93 0.57 22.42
N GLN A 339 -19.60 -0.10 23.53
CA GLN A 339 -19.12 -1.49 23.56
C GLN A 339 -17.97 -1.74 22.58
N ARG A 340 -17.07 -0.76 22.44
CA ARG A 340 -15.88 -0.86 21.60
C ARG A 340 -14.91 -1.90 22.13
N GLN A 341 -14.00 -2.34 21.27
CA GLN A 341 -12.92 -3.25 21.62
C GLN A 341 -11.98 -2.60 22.66
N VAL A 342 -11.55 -3.39 23.64
CA VAL A 342 -10.51 -3.02 24.61
C VAL A 342 -9.14 -3.11 23.92
N LEU A 343 -8.36 -2.04 24.00
CA LEU A 343 -7.01 -1.93 23.46
C LEU A 343 -6.00 -1.78 24.60
N PHE A 344 -4.75 -2.19 24.37
CA PHE A 344 -3.67 -1.96 25.35
C PHE A 344 -3.50 -0.47 25.69
N GLY A 345 -3.58 0.39 24.66
CA GLY A 345 -3.46 1.84 24.81
C GLY A 345 -4.52 2.49 25.68
N ASP A 346 -5.68 1.84 25.92
CA ASP A 346 -6.70 2.34 26.87
C ASP A 346 -6.16 2.47 28.31
N PHE A 347 -5.01 1.83 28.60
CA PHE A 347 -4.36 1.80 29.90
C PHE A 347 -2.96 2.45 29.90
N GLY A 348 -2.57 3.13 28.81
CA GLY A 348 -1.21 3.63 28.60
C GLY A 348 -0.71 4.58 29.71
N ASP A 349 -1.54 5.55 30.10
CA ASP A 349 -1.19 6.50 31.18
C ASP A 349 -0.95 5.80 32.52
N MET A 350 -1.74 4.77 32.81
CA MET A 350 -1.61 3.96 34.02
C MET A 350 -0.33 3.13 34.01
N VAL A 351 0.03 2.54 32.86
CA VAL A 351 1.29 1.82 32.68
C VAL A 351 2.49 2.75 32.91
N ALA A 352 2.46 3.95 32.33
CA ALA A 352 3.55 4.92 32.45
C ALA A 352 3.70 5.45 33.88
N ALA A 353 2.58 5.70 34.57
CA ALA A 353 2.58 6.20 35.95
C ALA A 353 3.18 5.20 36.95
N ASN A 354 3.00 3.90 36.72
CA ASN A 354 3.32 2.83 37.67
C ASN A 354 4.61 2.05 37.36
N ILE A 355 5.48 2.55 36.47
CA ILE A 355 6.76 1.88 36.14
C ILE A 355 7.64 1.77 37.41
N PRO A 356 8.06 0.54 37.79
CA PRO A 356 8.91 0.30 38.96
C PRO A 356 10.28 1.01 38.90
N ALA A 357 10.80 1.40 40.06
CA ALA A 357 12.06 2.15 40.16
C ALA A 357 13.30 1.42 39.59
N TRP A 358 13.30 0.09 39.60
CA TRP A 358 14.39 -0.69 39.00
C TRP A 358 14.33 -0.69 37.47
N MET A 359 13.12 -0.69 36.90
CA MET A 359 12.91 -0.70 35.46
C MET A 359 13.25 0.67 34.87
N ARG A 360 12.89 1.76 35.56
CA ARG A 360 13.38 3.11 35.22
C ARG A 360 14.90 3.21 35.17
N ARG A 361 15.60 2.60 36.13
CA ARG A 361 17.08 2.56 36.14
C ARG A 361 17.66 1.82 34.94
N ILE A 362 17.04 0.71 34.53
CA ILE A 362 17.45 -0.05 33.35
C ILE A 362 17.23 0.79 32.08
N ILE A 363 16.06 1.42 31.94
CA ILE A 363 15.74 2.30 30.82
C ILE A 363 16.75 3.44 30.71
N ALA A 364 17.06 4.09 31.83
CA ALA A 364 18.05 5.17 31.88
C ALA A 364 19.47 4.69 31.54
N ALA A 365 19.85 3.48 31.96
CA ALA A 365 21.16 2.90 31.64
C ALA A 365 21.33 2.51 30.16
N MET A 366 20.22 2.40 29.40
CA MET A 366 20.21 2.08 27.98
C MET A 366 20.34 3.31 27.06
N MET A 367 20.54 4.51 27.62
CA MET A 367 20.75 5.74 26.84
C MET A 367 22.13 5.75 26.12
N PRO A 368 22.23 6.23 24.87
CA PRO A 368 23.51 6.39 24.16
C PRO A 368 24.48 7.40 24.80
N ALA A 369 25.80 7.20 24.67
CA ALA A 369 26.83 8.06 25.26
C ALA A 369 27.24 9.24 24.34
N SER A 370 27.79 10.33 24.91
CA SER A 370 28.18 11.53 24.14
C SER A 370 29.39 11.34 23.22
N GLU A 371 30.28 10.39 23.51
CA GLU A 371 31.45 10.10 22.67
C GLU A 371 31.05 9.39 21.35
N ASP A 372 29.87 8.76 21.31
CA ASP A 372 29.42 7.96 20.18
C ASP A 372 29.14 8.83 18.93
N TYR A 373 28.57 10.02 19.10
CA TYR A 373 28.19 10.88 17.97
C TYR A 373 29.39 11.61 17.35
N LEU A 374 30.44 11.93 18.12
CA LEU A 374 31.64 12.60 17.61
C LEU A 374 32.46 11.68 16.70
N ASN A 375 32.55 10.40 17.07
CA ASN A 375 33.19 9.37 16.24
C ASN A 375 32.45 9.16 14.92
N GLU A 376 31.11 9.18 14.95
CA GLU A 376 30.28 9.12 13.74
C GLU A 376 30.53 10.31 12.80
N ILE A 377 30.56 11.54 13.33
CA ILE A 377 30.84 12.73 12.52
C ILE A 377 32.24 12.65 11.92
N LYS A 378 33.24 12.23 12.70
CA LYS A 378 34.61 12.04 12.21
C LYS A 378 34.67 11.05 11.04
N ALA A 379 33.90 9.96 11.11
CA ALA A 379 33.77 9.01 10.01
C ALA A 379 33.06 9.61 8.77
N ASP A 380 31.95 10.35 8.95
CA ASP A 380 31.24 11.05 7.87
C ASP A 380 32.16 12.05 7.13
N LEU A 381 32.94 12.83 7.86
CA LEU A 381 33.89 13.80 7.27
C LEU A 381 35.05 13.09 6.56
N GLN A 382 35.54 11.98 7.11
CA GLN A 382 36.60 11.20 6.49
C GLN A 382 36.13 10.56 5.18
N HIS A 383 34.88 10.10 5.11
CA HIS A 383 34.26 9.60 3.89
C HIS A 383 34.09 10.71 2.85
N LEU A 384 33.55 11.87 3.27
CA LEU A 384 33.38 13.03 2.39
C LEU A 384 34.72 13.50 1.78
N LEU A 385 35.81 13.47 2.54
CA LEU A 385 37.15 13.78 2.03
C LEU A 385 37.63 12.79 0.96
N GLN A 386 37.27 11.52 1.09
CA GLN A 386 37.61 10.47 0.11
C GLN A 386 36.81 10.65 -1.19
N GLU A 387 35.51 10.93 -1.08
CA GLU A 387 34.64 11.21 -2.24
C GLU A 387 35.14 12.41 -3.06
N LEU A 388 35.63 13.45 -2.37
CA LEU A 388 36.11 14.67 -3.00
C LEU A 388 37.54 14.54 -3.57
N GLY A 389 38.20 13.38 -3.42
CA GLY A 389 39.46 13.06 -4.09
C GLY A 389 40.67 13.92 -3.68
N LEU A 390 40.67 14.48 -2.47
CA LEU A 390 41.73 15.41 -2.02
C LEU A 390 43.07 14.70 -1.76
N LYS A 391 44.19 15.35 -2.08
CA LYS A 391 45.55 14.90 -1.77
C LYS A 391 46.11 15.70 -0.58
N ASP A 392 46.86 15.05 0.29
CA ASP A 392 47.39 15.67 1.51
C ASP A 392 48.53 16.67 1.18
N GLU A 393 48.41 17.92 1.62
CA GLU A 393 49.52 18.88 1.61
C GLU A 393 50.36 18.75 2.89
N PRO A 394 51.70 18.79 2.81
CA PRO A 394 52.55 18.75 3.98
C PRO A 394 52.37 20.02 4.83
N ILE A 395 52.10 19.84 6.12
CA ILE A 395 52.05 20.93 7.11
C ILE A 395 53.46 21.54 7.22
N PRO A 396 53.66 22.85 7.02
CA PRO A 396 54.96 23.47 7.25
C PRO A 396 55.36 23.34 8.72
N ALA A 397 56.57 22.84 8.96
CA ALA A 397 57.06 22.38 10.26
C ALA A 397 57.24 23.46 11.36
N ASN A 398 56.68 24.66 11.21
CA ASN A 398 56.90 25.78 12.13
C ASN A 398 55.60 26.45 12.57
N VAL A 399 54.73 25.75 13.31
CA VAL A 399 53.89 26.39 14.36
C VAL A 399 53.60 25.34 15.44
N ALA A 400 54.62 24.97 16.22
CA ALA A 400 54.40 24.31 17.50
C ALA A 400 54.12 25.40 18.55
N VAL A 401 52.86 25.54 18.95
CA VAL A 401 52.54 26.19 20.22
C VAL A 401 53.08 25.28 21.32
N GLN A 402 53.94 25.86 22.17
CA GLN A 402 54.55 25.22 23.31
C GLN A 402 53.47 24.69 24.26
N THR A 403 53.37 23.37 24.41
CA THR A 403 52.90 22.76 25.66
C THR A 403 53.97 21.81 26.14
N SER A 404 54.53 22.17 27.28
CA SER A 404 55.57 21.48 28.01
C SER A 404 55.13 20.12 28.55
N SER A 405 56.03 19.16 28.44
CA SER A 405 56.48 18.23 29.48
C SER A 405 56.35 16.72 29.17
N ALA A 406 57.56 16.12 29.19
CA ALA A 406 57.92 14.79 29.65
C ALA A 406 57.51 13.56 28.84
N ALA A 407 58.41 13.19 27.91
CA ALA A 407 58.65 11.79 27.55
C ALA A 407 59.77 11.22 28.45
N SER A 408 59.62 9.97 28.88
CA SER A 408 60.74 9.13 29.33
C SER A 408 60.88 7.90 28.42
N ALA A 409 61.91 8.00 27.58
CA ALA A 409 62.75 7.00 26.92
C ALA A 409 62.54 5.49 27.16
N SER A 410 62.61 4.74 26.05
CA SER A 410 63.60 3.66 25.85
C SER A 410 63.72 3.33 24.36
N GLY A 411 64.94 3.23 23.83
CA GLY A 411 65.23 3.19 22.40
C GLY A 411 65.79 1.89 21.83
N SER A 412 66.04 1.92 20.51
CA SER A 412 67.11 1.21 19.77
C SER A 412 67.18 1.77 18.32
N PRO A 413 68.37 1.81 17.66
CA PRO A 413 68.60 2.42 16.34
C PRO A 413 68.45 1.41 15.17
N PRO A 414 68.52 1.84 13.89
CA PRO A 414 67.65 1.35 12.82
C PRO A 414 68.22 0.19 12.00
N ALA A 415 67.33 -0.67 11.50
CA ALA A 415 67.62 -1.56 10.39
C ALA A 415 67.22 -0.88 9.07
N GLU A 416 68.15 -0.86 8.12
CA GLU A 416 67.96 -0.40 6.74
C GLU A 416 66.79 -1.14 6.09
N ALA A 417 65.75 -0.40 5.72
CA ALA A 417 64.67 -0.88 4.87
C ALA A 417 64.46 0.11 3.72
N ALA A 418 64.71 -0.42 2.53
CA ALA A 418 64.39 0.05 1.19
C ALA A 418 63.57 1.35 1.08
N SER A 419 64.08 2.27 0.26
CA SER A 419 63.38 3.43 -0.27
C SER A 419 62.11 3.02 -1.03
N VAL A 420 61.00 2.87 -0.31
CA VAL A 420 59.66 2.86 -0.88
C VAL A 420 59.27 4.31 -1.11
N SER A 421 59.04 4.69 -2.36
CA SER A 421 58.45 5.99 -2.70
C SER A 421 57.19 6.20 -1.83
N PRO A 422 57.04 7.32 -1.11
CA PRO A 422 55.94 7.46 -0.16
C PRO A 422 54.63 7.43 -0.96
N ARG A 423 53.81 6.40 -0.70
CA ARG A 423 52.41 6.43 -1.13
C ARG A 423 51.81 7.73 -0.60
N PRO A 424 51.07 8.50 -1.41
CA PRO A 424 50.41 9.71 -0.91
C PRO A 424 49.54 9.31 0.29
N LYS A 425 49.78 9.92 1.46
CA LYS A 425 48.94 9.71 2.63
C LYS A 425 47.52 10.18 2.29
N LEU A 426 46.52 9.38 2.65
CA LEU A 426 45.12 9.79 2.56
C LEU A 426 44.91 11.01 3.45
N PRO A 427 44.17 12.05 3.00
CA PRO A 427 43.90 13.23 3.81
C PRO A 427 43.09 12.84 5.06
N THR A 428 43.51 13.33 6.22
CA THR A 428 42.82 13.11 7.49
C THR A 428 41.73 14.14 7.74
N ALA A 429 40.57 13.69 8.23
CA ALA A 429 39.50 14.56 8.69
C ALA A 429 39.97 15.53 9.78
N PRO A 430 39.43 16.78 9.80
CA PRO A 430 39.78 17.73 10.84
C PRO A 430 39.38 17.22 12.22
N GLU A 431 40.23 17.49 13.20
CA GLU A 431 39.96 17.16 14.60
C GLU A 431 38.93 18.14 15.18
N ILE A 432 37.84 17.60 15.73
CA ILE A 432 36.73 18.37 16.27
C ILE A 432 36.92 18.53 17.77
N LEU A 433 36.95 19.77 18.23
CA LEU A 433 37.14 20.13 19.64
C LEU A 433 35.94 20.98 20.11
N PRO A 434 34.89 20.35 20.70
CA PRO A 434 33.78 21.09 21.27
C PRO A 434 34.22 21.84 22.54
N LEU A 435 33.73 23.08 22.69
CA LEU A 435 33.99 23.96 23.82
C LEU A 435 32.67 24.31 24.51
N ASP A 436 32.61 24.00 25.80
CA ASP A 436 31.42 24.15 26.65
C ASP A 436 31.54 25.27 27.70
N ASN A 437 32.73 25.81 27.92
CA ASN A 437 33.01 26.82 28.94
C ASN A 437 33.41 28.18 28.34
N ASP A 438 32.97 29.27 29.00
CA ASP A 438 33.09 30.64 28.48
C ASP A 438 34.55 31.11 28.36
N GLN A 439 35.45 30.63 29.23
CA GLN A 439 36.87 30.97 29.18
C GLN A 439 37.54 30.43 27.91
N SER A 440 37.31 29.16 27.59
CA SER A 440 37.86 28.53 26.38
C SER A 440 37.28 29.12 25.10
N ILE A 441 35.98 29.47 25.11
CA ILE A 441 35.30 30.16 23.99
C ILE A 441 35.93 31.54 23.76
N MET A 442 36.22 32.29 24.84
CA MET A 442 36.85 33.61 24.76
C MET A 442 38.30 33.53 24.26
N GLU A 443 39.11 32.61 24.79
CA GLU A 443 40.50 32.39 24.39
C GLU A 443 40.64 32.02 22.90
N LYS A 444 39.64 31.33 22.33
CA LYS A 444 39.61 30.99 20.89
C LYS A 444 38.93 32.06 20.01
N GLY A 445 38.42 33.13 20.60
CA GLY A 445 37.76 34.24 19.90
C GLY A 445 36.39 33.87 19.32
N LEU A 446 35.68 32.95 19.96
CA LEU A 446 34.40 32.39 19.53
C LEU A 446 33.18 33.03 20.22
N VAL A 447 33.37 34.11 20.96
CA VAL A 447 32.26 34.88 21.55
C VAL A 447 31.35 35.37 20.43
N GLY A 448 30.10 34.90 20.43
CA GLY A 448 29.12 35.22 19.38
C GLY A 448 29.36 34.52 18.03
N ARG A 449 30.20 33.48 17.97
CA ARG A 449 30.50 32.72 16.75
C ARG A 449 30.39 31.21 16.99
N ALA A 450 30.03 30.46 15.94
CA ALA A 450 29.77 29.02 16.02
C ALA A 450 31.03 28.16 16.07
N GLY A 451 32.05 28.50 15.29
CA GLY A 451 33.26 27.70 15.21
C GLY A 451 34.40 28.38 14.46
N ARG A 452 35.60 27.87 14.67
CA ARG A 452 36.84 28.38 14.05
C ARG A 452 37.72 27.23 13.63
N PHE A 453 38.12 27.26 12.36
CA PHE A 453 39.04 26.29 11.79
C PHE A 453 40.47 26.83 11.76
N TYR A 454 41.42 26.01 12.21
CA TYR A 454 42.86 26.28 12.15
C TYR A 454 43.48 25.37 11.10
N SER A 455 43.73 25.93 9.91
CA SER A 455 44.26 25.18 8.76
C SER A 455 45.62 24.53 9.03
N GLY A 456 46.48 25.15 9.84
CA GLY A 456 47.81 24.65 10.19
C GLY A 456 47.80 23.40 11.08
N THR A 457 46.86 23.28 12.01
CA THR A 457 46.71 22.11 12.91
C THR A 457 45.56 21.18 12.52
N ARG A 458 44.76 21.57 11.52
CA ARG A 458 43.52 20.91 11.09
C ARG A 458 42.53 20.67 12.22
N GLN A 459 42.43 21.63 13.13
CA GLN A 459 41.49 21.58 14.25
C GLN A 459 40.33 22.54 14.01
N ILE A 460 39.12 22.07 14.29
CA ILE A 460 37.92 22.91 14.38
C ILE A 460 37.49 23.00 15.85
N PHE A 461 37.52 24.22 16.38
CA PHE A 461 36.96 24.51 17.70
C PHE A 461 35.51 24.94 17.52
N VAL A 462 34.59 24.30 18.25
CA VAL A 462 33.14 24.54 18.12
C VAL A 462 32.59 25.06 19.44
N ASN A 463 31.86 26.17 19.40
CA ASN A 463 31.16 26.72 20.54
C ASN A 463 29.81 26.01 20.72
N THR A 464 29.71 25.06 21.65
CA THR A 464 28.46 24.32 21.88
C THR A 464 27.39 25.15 22.58
N ARG A 465 27.75 26.34 23.07
CA ARG A 465 26.83 27.33 23.66
C ARG A 465 26.36 28.38 22.65
N TYR A 466 26.63 28.19 21.36
CA TYR A 466 26.17 29.10 20.33
C TYR A 466 24.64 29.10 20.22
N SER A 467 24.03 30.28 20.09
CA SER A 467 22.56 30.45 20.22
C SER A 467 21.72 29.55 19.30
N PRO A 468 22.05 29.36 18.01
CA PRO A 468 21.36 28.40 17.14
C PRO A 468 21.34 26.96 17.66
N PHE A 469 22.40 26.50 18.36
CA PHE A 469 22.46 25.13 18.87
C PHE A 469 21.47 24.96 20.02
N LEU A 470 21.43 25.96 20.91
CA LEU A 470 20.52 25.99 22.05
C LEU A 470 19.06 26.13 21.59
N ARG A 471 18.79 26.91 20.54
CA ARG A 471 17.45 27.02 19.94
C ARG A 471 16.99 25.70 19.33
N LEU A 472 17.87 25.03 18.57
CA LEU A 472 17.58 23.71 18.00
C LEU A 472 17.30 22.68 19.10
N ALA A 473 18.11 22.66 20.17
CA ALA A 473 17.91 21.78 21.31
C ALA A 473 16.55 22.04 22.01
N ALA A 474 16.22 23.30 22.27
CA ALA A 474 14.94 23.67 22.88
C ALA A 474 13.74 23.30 22.00
N GLN A 475 13.87 23.42 20.68
CA GLN A 475 12.82 23.04 19.73
C GLN A 475 12.61 21.52 19.70
N LEU A 476 13.69 20.73 19.67
CA LEU A 476 13.62 19.27 19.77
C LEU A 476 13.07 18.82 21.13
N GLU A 477 13.46 19.46 22.23
CA GLU A 477 12.91 19.17 23.54
C GLU A 477 11.41 19.46 23.61
N ALA A 478 10.95 20.58 23.04
CA ALA A 478 9.53 20.92 22.98
C ALA A 478 8.73 19.93 22.11
N GLU A 479 9.31 19.46 21.01
CA GLU A 479 8.68 18.53 20.06
C GLU A 479 8.58 17.10 20.62
N PHE A 480 9.63 16.62 21.30
CA PHE A 480 9.73 15.24 21.79
C PHE A 480 9.46 15.09 23.31
N GLY A 481 9.26 16.20 24.03
CA GLY A 481 9.15 16.26 25.49
C GLY A 481 7.78 15.87 26.08
N THR A 482 6.85 15.41 25.26
CA THR A 482 5.57 14.82 25.70
C THR A 482 5.71 13.40 26.26
N ALA A 483 6.86 12.75 26.04
CA ALA A 483 7.21 11.47 26.68
C ALA A 483 7.54 11.67 28.17
N ALA A 484 7.14 10.73 29.03
CA ALA A 484 7.08 10.83 30.49
C ALA A 484 8.40 11.09 31.28
N GLU A 485 9.50 11.47 30.61
CA GLU A 485 10.76 11.86 31.25
C GLU A 485 11.43 13.06 30.55
N ARG A 486 10.96 14.28 30.84
CA ARG A 486 11.53 15.53 30.25
C ARG A 486 13.05 15.66 30.39
N GLY A 487 13.65 15.17 31.48
CA GLY A 487 15.10 15.26 31.71
C GLY A 487 15.94 14.42 30.73
N THR A 488 15.45 13.23 30.37
CA THR A 488 16.08 12.33 29.41
C THR A 488 16.00 12.91 27.99
N VAL A 489 14.81 13.42 27.61
CA VAL A 489 14.59 14.07 26.31
C VAL A 489 15.41 15.35 26.16
N ALA A 490 15.50 16.18 27.19
CA ALA A 490 16.30 17.42 27.15
C ALA A 490 17.80 17.12 26.92
N THR A 491 18.31 16.07 27.56
CA THR A 491 19.70 15.64 27.40
C THR A 491 19.97 15.13 25.98
N LEU A 492 19.05 14.33 25.43
CA LEU A 492 19.16 13.80 24.08
C LEU A 492 19.00 14.89 23.01
N ALA A 493 18.05 15.81 23.19
CA ALA A 493 17.81 16.95 22.32
C ALA A 493 19.06 17.83 22.18
N ARG A 494 19.77 18.04 23.30
CA ARG A 494 21.05 18.75 23.32
C ARG A 494 22.13 18.02 22.54
N GLN A 495 22.30 16.71 22.76
CA GLN A 495 23.29 15.90 22.01
C GLN A 495 23.00 15.87 20.51
N VAL A 496 21.73 15.77 20.12
CA VAL A 496 21.31 15.76 18.70
C VAL A 496 21.51 17.14 18.05
N ALA A 497 21.23 18.22 18.76
CA ALA A 497 21.50 19.57 18.28
C ALA A 497 23.01 19.82 18.09
N GLU A 498 23.83 19.39 19.06
CA GLU A 498 25.29 19.40 18.95
C GLU A 498 25.76 18.57 17.75
N TRP A 499 25.27 17.34 17.58
CA TRP A 499 25.60 16.50 16.44
C TRP A 499 25.27 17.17 15.10
N SER A 500 24.07 17.71 14.95
CA SER A 500 23.60 18.31 13.68
C SER A 500 24.47 19.51 13.29
N ALA A 501 24.75 20.38 14.26
CA ALA A 501 25.50 21.60 14.01
C ALA A 501 27.01 21.35 13.82
N ILE A 502 27.62 20.48 14.64
CA ILE A 502 29.03 20.07 14.49
C ILE A 502 29.24 19.39 13.14
N ARG A 503 28.33 18.50 12.73
CA ARG A 503 28.39 17.83 11.43
C ARG A 503 28.34 18.83 10.28
N ARG A 504 27.45 19.82 10.36
CA ARG A 504 27.31 20.87 9.33
C ARG A 504 28.56 21.75 9.24
N LEU A 505 29.10 22.19 10.37
CA LEU A 505 30.36 22.95 10.43
C LEU A 505 31.54 22.15 9.87
N GLY A 506 31.66 20.88 10.24
CA GLY A 506 32.72 20.00 9.74
C GLY A 506 32.65 19.81 8.22
N ARG A 507 31.45 19.59 7.67
CA ARG A 507 31.25 19.45 6.23
C ARG A 507 31.56 20.77 5.50
N ALA A 508 31.18 21.92 6.04
CA ALA A 508 31.53 23.22 5.48
C ALA A 508 33.04 23.44 5.38
N VAL A 509 33.79 23.04 6.43
CA VAL A 509 35.26 23.08 6.41
C VAL A 509 35.82 22.15 5.33
N VAL A 510 35.34 20.91 5.25
CA VAL A 510 35.78 19.92 4.24
C VAL A 510 35.49 20.38 2.81
N TYR A 511 34.30 20.92 2.53
CA TYR A 511 33.99 21.51 1.22
C TYR A 511 34.90 22.71 0.93
N GLY A 512 35.18 23.57 1.91
CA GLY A 512 36.14 24.67 1.77
C GLY A 512 37.56 24.19 1.44
N MET A 513 38.00 23.06 2.01
CA MET A 513 39.27 22.43 1.66
C MET A 513 39.28 21.94 0.20
N ALA A 514 38.16 21.41 -0.29
CA ALA A 514 38.02 20.87 -1.64
C ALA A 514 38.04 21.92 -2.75
N LYS A 515 37.68 23.18 -2.45
CA LYS A 515 37.61 24.27 -3.45
C LYS A 515 38.94 24.58 -4.16
N LYS A 516 40.08 24.16 -3.60
CA LYS A 516 41.39 24.27 -4.27
C LYS A 516 41.47 23.43 -5.56
N ALA A 517 40.81 22.27 -5.58
CA ALA A 517 40.80 21.37 -6.75
C ALA A 517 40.06 21.98 -7.96
N ILE A 518 39.22 23.00 -7.74
CA ILE A 518 38.48 23.72 -8.78
C ILE A 518 38.98 25.15 -9.02
N GLY A 519 40.20 25.49 -8.56
CA GLY A 519 40.91 26.72 -8.93
C GLY A 519 40.73 27.93 -8.02
N TRP A 520 40.20 27.77 -6.81
CA TRP A 520 40.04 28.89 -5.85
C TRP A 520 41.38 29.31 -5.21
N SER A 521 41.53 30.62 -4.95
CA SER A 521 42.70 31.18 -4.27
C SER A 521 42.72 30.90 -2.76
N ASP A 522 43.90 30.96 -2.13
CA ASP A 522 44.03 30.75 -0.69
C ASP A 522 43.31 31.81 0.16
N GLU A 523 43.17 33.03 -0.34
CA GLU A 523 42.40 34.10 0.31
C GLU A 523 40.89 33.82 0.30
N GLU A 524 40.36 33.34 -0.83
CA GLU A 524 38.94 32.95 -0.93
C GLU A 524 38.61 31.76 -0.04
N ARG A 525 39.52 30.79 0.09
CA ARG A 525 39.36 29.67 1.04
C ARG A 525 39.38 30.14 2.49
N ALA A 526 40.31 31.02 2.84
CA ALA A 526 40.40 31.59 4.18
C ALA A 526 39.12 32.38 4.55
N ARG A 527 38.50 33.05 3.56
CA ARG A 527 37.23 33.76 3.74
C ARG A 527 36.05 32.82 3.97
N VAL A 528 35.96 31.71 3.23
CA VAL A 528 34.89 30.70 3.41
C VAL A 528 35.05 29.90 4.71
N GLN A 529 36.28 29.71 5.17
CA GLN A 529 36.59 29.03 6.44
C GLN A 529 36.69 29.99 7.63
N SER A 530 36.37 31.27 7.43
CA SER A 530 36.38 32.26 8.50
C SER A 530 35.31 31.97 9.56
N PRO A 531 35.53 32.36 10.82
CA PRO A 531 34.54 32.20 11.88
C PRO A 531 33.16 32.79 11.56
N GLU A 532 33.11 33.91 10.83
CA GLU A 532 31.88 34.55 10.37
C GLU A 532 31.13 33.67 9.37
N SER A 533 31.82 33.18 8.33
CA SER A 533 31.25 32.30 7.32
C SER A 533 30.79 30.97 7.91
N LEU A 534 31.56 30.38 8.82
CA LEU A 534 31.18 29.16 9.51
C LEU A 534 29.94 29.36 10.40
N SER A 535 29.80 30.52 11.04
CA SER A 535 28.61 30.84 11.84
C SER A 535 27.35 30.93 10.99
N LEU A 536 27.44 31.57 9.82
CA LEU A 536 26.32 31.66 8.86
C LEU A 536 25.81 30.28 8.42
N THR A 537 26.69 29.26 8.36
CA THR A 537 26.27 27.91 7.94
C THR A 537 25.31 27.25 8.93
N VAL A 538 25.30 27.66 10.20
CA VAL A 538 24.50 27.08 11.28
C VAL A 538 23.52 28.07 11.92
N ASP A 539 23.44 29.31 11.42
CA ASP A 539 22.43 30.28 11.84
C ASP A 539 21.03 29.90 11.34
N ASP A 540 20.95 29.18 10.22
CA ASP A 540 19.73 28.59 9.68
C ASP A 540 19.36 27.30 10.41
N VAL A 541 18.64 27.48 11.53
CA VAL A 541 18.12 26.39 12.37
C VAL A 541 17.14 25.51 11.59
N GLU A 542 16.34 26.08 10.70
CA GLU A 542 15.34 25.36 9.91
C GLU A 542 16.00 24.32 9.00
N ALA A 543 17.13 24.66 8.37
CA ALA A 543 17.87 23.69 7.57
C ALA A 543 18.59 22.60 8.40
N MET A 544 18.81 22.81 9.70
CA MET A 544 19.38 21.79 10.61
C MET A 544 18.32 20.89 11.25
N LEU A 545 17.06 21.29 11.19
CA LEU A 545 15.96 20.66 11.91
C LEU A 545 15.53 19.30 11.34
N PRO A 546 15.38 19.09 10.01
CA PRO A 546 15.02 17.78 9.46
C PRO A 546 16.00 16.64 9.81
N PRO A 547 17.34 16.76 9.65
CA PRO A 547 18.26 15.71 10.04
C PRO A 547 18.38 15.55 11.57
N ALA A 548 18.16 16.63 12.33
CA ALA A 548 18.14 16.56 13.79
C ALA A 548 16.89 15.81 14.29
N ARG A 549 15.71 16.11 13.73
CA ARG A 549 14.49 15.31 13.92
C ARG A 549 14.77 13.86 13.56
N ALA A 550 15.29 13.61 12.34
CA ALA A 550 15.68 12.30 11.78
C ALA A 550 16.45 11.43 12.79
N ARG A 551 17.38 12.06 13.50
CA ARG A 551 18.20 11.40 14.51
C ARG A 551 17.46 11.26 15.84
N MET A 552 16.79 12.32 16.30
CA MET A 552 16.10 12.35 17.59
C MET A 552 15.09 11.21 17.73
N ALA A 553 14.22 11.03 16.73
CA ALA A 553 13.23 9.98 16.81
C ALA A 553 13.79 8.58 16.47
N SER A 554 14.82 8.47 15.61
CA SER A 554 15.57 7.21 15.49
C SER A 554 16.17 6.76 16.82
N LEU A 555 16.71 7.69 17.63
CA LEU A 555 17.27 7.36 18.93
C LEU A 555 16.16 6.98 19.93
N LEU A 556 15.02 7.66 19.91
CA LEU A 556 13.86 7.36 20.75
C LEU A 556 13.04 6.13 20.30
N GLY A 557 13.48 5.40 19.27
CA GLY A 557 12.71 4.30 18.69
C GLY A 557 11.39 4.73 18.05
N GLN A 558 11.19 6.03 17.88
CA GLN A 558 10.04 6.60 17.19
C GLN A 558 10.32 6.55 15.69
N THR A 559 9.39 6.02 14.90
CA THR A 559 9.47 6.24 13.47
C THR A 559 9.25 7.71 13.21
N ILE A 560 10.29 8.36 12.75
CA ILE A 560 10.14 9.58 11.96
C ILE A 560 9.49 9.11 10.69
N PRO A 561 8.49 9.82 10.16
CA PRO A 561 8.03 9.53 8.84
C PRO A 561 9.26 9.55 7.95
N ALA A 562 9.67 8.37 7.46
CA ALA A 562 10.74 8.28 6.51
C ALA A 562 10.37 9.25 5.40
N ALA A 563 11.27 10.19 5.09
CA ALA A 563 11.20 10.91 3.84
C ALA A 563 11.19 9.83 2.74
N GLY A 564 9.99 9.52 2.25
CA GLY A 564 9.71 8.38 1.39
C GLY A 564 9.59 7.02 2.10
N THR A 565 8.45 6.72 2.73
CA THR A 565 7.65 5.51 2.39
C THR A 565 6.30 5.49 3.12
N THR A 566 5.27 5.84 2.34
CA THR A 566 3.87 5.38 2.35
C THR A 566 3.08 5.26 3.66
N GLY A 567 2.17 6.23 3.81
CA GLY A 567 0.75 5.91 3.83
C GLY A 567 0.12 5.74 5.21
N TYR A 568 0.10 6.81 6.01
CA TYR A 568 -1.09 7.30 6.74
C TYR A 568 -0.78 8.60 7.53
N ASP A 569 0.51 8.95 7.74
CA ASP A 569 0.92 10.13 8.55
C ASP A 569 1.38 11.38 7.78
N ALA A 570 1.40 11.37 6.44
CA ALA A 570 1.81 12.54 5.65
C ALA A 570 0.88 13.76 5.84
N GLN A 571 -0.41 13.52 6.09
CA GLN A 571 -1.38 14.59 6.34
C GLN A 571 -1.15 15.28 7.69
N ALA A 572 -0.58 14.61 8.70
CA ALA A 572 -0.33 15.22 10.00
C ALA A 572 0.85 16.21 9.93
N GLY A 573 1.95 15.84 9.25
CA GLY A 573 3.09 16.72 9.03
C GLY A 573 2.79 17.92 8.13
N ASP A 574 2.02 17.71 7.05
CA ASP A 574 1.57 18.81 6.18
C ASP A 574 0.50 19.68 6.84
N ALA A 575 -0.43 19.11 7.61
CA ALA A 575 -1.39 19.89 8.39
C ALA A 575 -0.68 20.75 9.44
N GLN A 576 0.38 20.24 10.07
CA GLN A 576 1.15 20.99 11.07
C GLN A 576 2.02 22.07 10.43
N ARG A 577 2.61 21.81 9.26
CA ARG A 577 3.29 22.83 8.45
C ARG A 577 2.33 23.92 7.97
N LEU A 578 1.19 23.54 7.40
CA LEU A 578 0.17 24.49 6.93
C LEU A 578 -0.48 25.27 8.09
N ALA A 579 -0.61 24.66 9.28
CA ALA A 579 -1.03 25.36 10.49
C ALA A 579 0.03 26.38 10.94
N GLY A 580 1.33 26.07 10.80
CA GLY A 580 2.41 27.03 11.02
C GLY A 580 2.42 28.17 10.00
N GLU A 581 2.23 27.87 8.71
CA GLU A 581 2.10 28.88 7.64
C GLU A 581 0.90 29.80 7.88
N LEU A 582 -0.23 29.25 8.34
CA LEU A 582 -1.40 30.06 8.70
C LEU A 582 -1.10 30.97 9.89
N ALA A 583 -0.51 30.44 10.97
CA ALA A 583 -0.20 31.23 12.16
C ALA A 583 0.77 32.39 11.85
N ASP A 584 1.79 32.14 11.02
CA ASP A 584 2.70 33.18 10.52
C ASP A 584 1.96 34.19 9.62
N GLY A 585 1.06 33.71 8.76
CA GLY A 585 0.22 34.56 7.93
C GLY A 585 -0.70 35.48 8.75
N GLU A 586 -1.34 34.95 9.79
CA GLU A 586 -2.21 35.70 10.70
C GLU A 586 -1.42 36.74 11.50
N ALA A 587 -0.21 36.39 11.97
CA ALA A 587 0.69 37.35 12.62
C ALA A 587 1.09 38.49 11.68
N LYS A 588 1.40 38.18 10.42
CA LYS A 588 1.71 39.20 9.38
C LYS A 588 0.50 40.06 9.05
N LEU A 589 -0.70 39.50 9.02
CA LEU A 589 -1.94 40.26 8.85
C LEU A 589 -2.14 41.26 9.99
N GLN A 590 -1.95 40.82 11.25
CA GLN A 590 -2.04 41.72 12.42
C GLN A 590 -1.01 42.84 12.34
N GLN A 591 0.23 42.53 11.96
CA GLN A 591 1.27 43.54 11.77
C GLN A 591 0.92 44.53 10.64
N ALA A 592 0.35 44.04 9.54
CA ALA A 592 -0.07 44.88 8.42
C ALA A 592 -1.19 45.85 8.83
N MET A 593 -2.15 45.38 9.64
CA MET A 593 -3.22 46.22 10.20
C MET A 593 -2.68 47.32 11.13
N LEU A 594 -1.68 47.01 11.96
CA LEU A 594 -1.03 47.98 12.84
C LEU A 594 -0.14 48.98 12.10
N SER A 595 0.43 48.59 10.96
CA SER A 595 1.42 49.39 10.20
C SER A 595 0.84 50.10 8.97
N GLY A 596 -0.46 50.00 8.73
CA GLY A 596 -1.15 50.64 7.61
C GLY A 596 -0.82 50.04 6.23
N TRP A 597 -0.38 48.79 6.15
CA TRP A 597 -0.09 48.12 4.88
C TRP A 597 -1.39 47.64 4.19
N PRO A 598 -1.39 47.44 2.85
CA PRO A 598 -2.55 46.94 2.12
C PRO A 598 -2.97 45.54 2.60
N VAL A 599 -4.05 45.49 3.39
CA VAL A 599 -4.49 44.29 4.11
C VAL A 599 -5.04 43.21 3.16
N GLY A 600 -5.65 43.63 2.03
CA GLY A 600 -6.26 42.72 1.06
C GLY A 600 -5.35 41.62 0.52
N ASN A 601 -4.06 41.90 0.28
CA ASN A 601 -3.12 40.88 -0.22
C ASN A 601 -2.79 39.81 0.84
N PHE A 602 -2.74 40.19 2.12
CA PHE A 602 -2.53 39.24 3.21
C PHE A 602 -3.74 38.33 3.39
N LEU A 603 -4.95 38.89 3.32
CA LEU A 603 -6.21 38.14 3.40
C LEU A 603 -6.36 37.12 2.25
N ARG A 604 -6.03 37.52 1.02
CA ARG A 604 -5.99 36.59 -0.13
C ARG A 604 -5.00 35.46 0.06
N ARG A 605 -3.83 35.75 0.66
CA ARG A 605 -2.82 34.73 0.96
C ARG A 605 -3.28 33.74 2.04
N LEU A 606 -4.01 34.21 3.06
CA LEU A 606 -4.63 33.32 4.06
C LEU A 606 -5.71 32.43 3.44
N ALA A 607 -6.51 32.98 2.52
CA ALA A 607 -7.48 32.19 1.77
C ALA A 607 -6.80 31.07 0.95
N ASP A 608 -5.67 31.36 0.30
CA ASP A 608 -4.88 30.36 -0.42
C ASP A 608 -4.32 29.26 0.50
N ILE A 609 -3.85 29.62 1.71
CA ILE A 609 -3.39 28.65 2.71
C ILE A 609 -4.56 27.76 3.17
N GLU A 610 -5.73 28.32 3.46
CA GLU A 610 -6.93 27.56 3.84
C GLU A 610 -7.43 26.65 2.71
N MET A 611 -7.31 27.09 1.46
CA MET A 611 -7.59 26.23 0.30
C MET A 611 -6.64 25.03 0.22
N ARG A 612 -5.34 25.23 0.51
CA ARG A 612 -4.36 24.14 0.62
C ARG A 612 -4.64 23.20 1.79
N ARG A 613 -5.29 23.69 2.86
CA ARG A 613 -5.80 22.90 3.99
C ARG A 613 -7.15 22.21 3.71
N ARG A 614 -7.72 22.38 2.50
CA ARG A 614 -9.06 21.87 2.10
C ARG A 614 -10.21 22.44 2.93
N ASN A 615 -10.10 23.71 3.32
CA ASN A 615 -11.13 24.41 4.09
C ASN A 615 -11.69 25.60 3.29
N PRO A 616 -12.55 25.34 2.29
CA PRO A 616 -13.08 26.39 1.42
C PRO A 616 -13.96 27.38 2.18
N ASP A 617 -14.62 26.98 3.27
CA ASP A 617 -15.46 27.86 4.08
C ASP A 617 -14.64 28.93 4.81
N ALA A 618 -13.50 28.55 5.41
CA ALA A 618 -12.59 29.52 6.02
C ALA A 618 -11.94 30.42 4.95
N ALA A 619 -11.52 29.85 3.81
CA ALA A 619 -10.99 30.62 2.69
C ALA A 619 -11.99 31.67 2.18
N ARG A 620 -13.28 31.31 2.09
CA ARG A 620 -14.37 32.22 1.74
C ARG A 620 -14.48 33.36 2.74
N GLY A 621 -14.38 33.08 4.04
CA GLY A 621 -14.39 34.10 5.09
C GLY A 621 -13.27 35.13 4.93
N TRP A 622 -12.04 34.68 4.66
CA TRP A 622 -10.90 35.57 4.42
C TRP A 622 -11.08 36.44 3.17
N LEU A 623 -11.57 35.86 2.07
CA LEU A 623 -11.83 36.61 0.85
C LEU A 623 -12.99 37.61 1.00
N GLN A 624 -14.01 37.28 1.78
CA GLN A 624 -15.10 38.22 2.08
C GLN A 624 -14.57 39.47 2.79
N GLN A 625 -13.68 39.30 3.77
CA GLN A 625 -13.01 40.44 4.42
C GLN A 625 -12.12 41.22 3.45
N ALA A 626 -11.45 40.54 2.50
CA ALA A 626 -10.65 41.20 1.49
C ALA A 626 -11.49 42.09 0.56
N ILE A 627 -12.68 41.62 0.17
CA ILE A 627 -13.66 42.37 -0.63
C ILE A 627 -14.23 43.55 0.16
N GLU A 628 -14.53 43.37 1.44
CA GLU A 628 -15.03 44.44 2.31
C GLU A 628 -13.99 45.55 2.51
N ASN A 629 -12.70 45.19 2.52
CA ASN A 629 -11.60 46.15 2.62
C ASN A 629 -11.42 46.99 1.36
N ASP A 630 -11.59 46.39 0.18
CA ASP A 630 -11.49 47.06 -1.12
C ASP A 630 -12.45 46.45 -2.14
N GLN A 631 -13.63 47.08 -2.28
CA GLN A 631 -14.70 46.63 -3.18
C GLN A 631 -14.37 46.85 -4.66
N ALA A 632 -13.38 47.68 -4.98
CA ALA A 632 -12.99 47.95 -6.36
C ALA A 632 -11.92 46.97 -6.87
N ASN A 633 -11.36 46.13 -6.00
CA ASN A 633 -10.31 45.19 -6.37
C ASN A 633 -10.89 43.93 -7.02
N PRO A 634 -10.57 43.63 -8.30
CA PRO A 634 -11.12 42.45 -8.98
C PRO A 634 -10.49 41.13 -8.52
N TRP A 635 -9.31 41.15 -7.89
CA TRP A 635 -8.57 39.92 -7.60
C TRP A 635 -9.17 39.04 -6.50
N PRO A 636 -9.67 39.56 -5.36
CA PRO A 636 -10.43 38.77 -4.40
C PRO A 636 -11.64 38.06 -5.00
N HIS A 637 -12.33 38.67 -5.97
CA HIS A 637 -13.44 38.06 -6.69
C HIS A 637 -12.99 36.90 -7.58
N LEU A 638 -11.85 37.05 -8.26
CA LEU A 638 -11.24 35.95 -9.01
C LEU A 638 -10.87 34.77 -8.09
N ASP A 639 -10.23 35.06 -6.96
CA ASP A 639 -9.87 34.02 -5.99
C ASP A 639 -11.12 33.36 -5.38
N MET A 640 -12.19 34.13 -5.18
CA MET A 640 -13.49 33.62 -4.72
C MET A 640 -14.09 32.64 -5.73
N SER A 641 -13.89 32.87 -7.04
CA SER A 641 -14.31 31.89 -8.06
C SER A 641 -13.65 30.52 -7.88
N ARG A 642 -12.40 30.46 -7.38
CA ARG A 642 -11.70 29.19 -7.08
C ARG A 642 -12.28 28.53 -5.85
N VAL A 643 -12.54 29.30 -4.80
CA VAL A 643 -13.12 28.81 -3.55
C VAL A 643 -14.53 28.26 -3.80
N LEU A 644 -15.38 28.98 -4.53
CA LEU A 644 -16.75 28.56 -4.84
C LEU A 644 -16.78 27.32 -5.73
N GLN A 645 -15.87 27.22 -6.70
CA GLN A 645 -15.73 26.01 -7.52
C GLN A 645 -15.36 24.80 -6.64
N ALA A 646 -14.41 24.94 -5.71
CA ALA A 646 -14.05 23.87 -4.78
C ALA A 646 -15.20 23.50 -3.82
N ALA A 647 -16.03 24.48 -3.44
CA ALA A 647 -17.27 24.27 -2.70
C ALA A 647 -18.42 23.72 -3.54
N ARG A 648 -18.19 23.39 -4.82
CA ARG A 648 -19.18 22.90 -5.80
C ARG A 648 -20.31 23.89 -6.12
N ASP A 649 -20.14 25.17 -5.82
CA ASP A 649 -21.02 26.27 -6.26
C ASP A 649 -20.50 26.86 -7.58
N LEU A 650 -20.75 26.14 -8.69
CA LEU A 650 -20.29 26.54 -10.02
C LEU A 650 -20.93 27.84 -10.50
N GLU A 651 -22.21 28.07 -10.19
CA GLU A 651 -22.87 29.32 -10.58
C GLU A 651 -22.32 30.51 -9.80
N GLY A 652 -22.07 30.34 -8.50
CA GLY A 652 -21.40 31.35 -7.69
C GLY A 652 -19.99 31.64 -8.21
N ALA A 653 -19.24 30.60 -8.60
CA ALA A 653 -17.91 30.75 -9.18
C ALA A 653 -17.93 31.57 -10.48
N VAL A 654 -18.89 31.29 -11.38
CA VAL A 654 -19.08 32.05 -12.62
C VAL A 654 -19.40 33.51 -12.32
N ARG A 655 -20.38 33.78 -11.44
CA ARG A 655 -20.75 35.16 -11.06
C ARG A 655 -19.58 35.93 -10.45
N ALA A 656 -18.79 35.30 -9.59
CA ALA A 656 -17.61 35.93 -8.99
C ALA A 656 -16.53 36.26 -10.03
N CYS A 657 -16.33 35.37 -11.02
CA CYS A 657 -15.42 35.62 -12.13
C CYS A 657 -15.91 36.74 -13.06
N GLU A 658 -17.21 36.76 -13.39
CA GLU A 658 -17.83 37.82 -14.20
C GLU A 658 -17.72 39.19 -13.53
N LEU A 659 -17.95 39.26 -12.21
CA LEU A 659 -17.76 40.49 -11.46
C LEU A 659 -16.30 40.96 -11.46
N ALA A 660 -15.33 40.04 -11.34
CA ALA A 660 -13.92 40.38 -11.47
C ALA A 660 -13.59 40.98 -12.85
N MET A 661 -14.20 40.43 -13.92
CA MET A 661 -14.05 40.95 -15.29
C MET A 661 -14.69 42.33 -15.44
N GLU A 662 -15.89 42.55 -14.89
CA GLU A 662 -16.58 43.85 -14.92
C GLU A 662 -15.75 44.93 -14.23
N LEU A 663 -15.25 44.66 -13.03
CA LEU A 663 -14.43 45.59 -12.24
C LEU A 663 -13.11 45.96 -12.94
N SER A 664 -12.58 45.09 -13.82
CA SER A 664 -11.36 45.35 -14.59
C SER A 664 -11.59 45.82 -16.03
N GLY A 665 -12.84 46.10 -16.43
CA GLY A 665 -13.17 46.50 -17.81
C GLY A 665 -13.02 45.40 -18.87
N GLY A 666 -12.96 44.12 -18.48
CA GLY A 666 -13.07 42.97 -19.37
C GLY A 666 -11.87 42.67 -20.29
N GLN A 667 -10.70 43.27 -20.05
CA GLN A 667 -9.50 43.09 -20.89
C GLN A 667 -8.37 42.27 -20.25
N VAL A 668 -8.53 41.85 -19.00
CA VAL A 668 -7.48 41.09 -18.29
C VAL A 668 -7.54 39.62 -18.71
N ALA A 669 -6.54 39.16 -19.48
CA ALA A 669 -6.51 37.81 -20.03
C ALA A 669 -6.68 36.72 -18.97
N ALA A 670 -6.05 36.86 -17.79
CA ALA A 670 -6.18 35.91 -16.70
C ALA A 670 -7.64 35.67 -16.24
N PHE A 671 -8.51 36.68 -16.30
CA PHE A 671 -9.91 36.55 -15.89
C PHE A 671 -10.75 35.90 -16.99
N ILE A 672 -10.44 36.20 -18.25
CA ILE A 672 -11.09 35.58 -19.41
C ILE A 672 -10.71 34.10 -19.51
N VAL A 673 -9.43 33.75 -19.30
CA VAL A 673 -8.95 32.37 -19.20
C VAL A 673 -9.70 31.64 -18.09
N ARG A 674 -9.81 32.24 -16.91
CA ARG A 674 -10.57 31.67 -15.79
C ARG A 674 -12.04 31.41 -16.14
N ARG A 675 -12.68 32.32 -16.87
CA ARG A 675 -14.06 32.13 -17.34
C ARG A 675 -14.18 30.96 -18.31
N GLY A 676 -13.19 30.78 -19.19
CA GLY A 676 -13.06 29.62 -20.08
C GLY A 676 -12.89 28.30 -19.31
N GLU A 677 -12.02 28.27 -18.28
CA GLU A 677 -11.87 27.11 -17.39
C GLU A 677 -13.20 26.71 -16.72
N LEU A 678 -14.00 27.69 -16.30
CA LEU A 678 -15.31 27.42 -15.69
C LEU A 678 -16.31 26.86 -16.72
N GLU A 679 -16.29 27.29 -17.98
CA GLU A 679 -17.10 26.68 -19.04
C GLU A 679 -16.68 25.24 -19.33
N MET A 680 -15.39 24.91 -19.24
CA MET A 680 -14.91 23.52 -19.32
C MET A 680 -15.52 22.66 -18.23
N VAL A 681 -15.54 23.15 -16.99
CA VAL A 681 -16.13 22.44 -15.85
C VAL A 681 -17.65 22.29 -16.00
N ARG A 682 -18.32 23.25 -16.67
CA ARG A 682 -19.75 23.16 -17.01
C ARG A 682 -20.05 22.21 -18.18
N GLY A 683 -19.03 21.63 -18.82
CA GLY A 683 -19.20 20.76 -19.97
C GLY A 683 -19.51 21.50 -21.27
N ASN A 684 -19.11 22.77 -21.39
CA ASN A 684 -19.28 23.60 -22.59
C ASN A 684 -17.92 23.95 -23.24
N PRO A 685 -17.27 22.99 -23.92
CA PRO A 685 -15.94 23.20 -24.52
C PRO A 685 -15.94 24.24 -25.63
N GLU A 686 -17.04 24.36 -26.40
CA GLU A 686 -17.17 25.40 -27.43
C GLU A 686 -17.20 26.80 -26.81
N GLY A 687 -17.90 26.96 -25.68
CA GLY A 687 -17.89 28.20 -24.90
C GLY A 687 -16.50 28.51 -24.34
N ALA A 688 -15.82 27.51 -23.80
CA ALA A 688 -14.46 27.66 -23.27
C ALA A 688 -13.47 28.13 -24.34
N ARG A 689 -13.51 27.52 -25.53
CA ARG A 689 -12.68 27.91 -26.68
C ARG A 689 -12.86 29.39 -27.04
N ARG A 690 -14.11 29.87 -27.11
CA ARG A 690 -14.40 31.29 -27.40
C ARG A 690 -13.75 32.23 -26.37
N PHE A 691 -13.78 31.86 -25.08
CA PHE A 691 -13.12 32.65 -24.05
C PHE A 691 -11.60 32.60 -24.16
N PHE A 692 -10.99 31.45 -24.48
CA PHE A 692 -9.54 31.39 -24.71
C PHE A 692 -9.11 32.20 -25.95
N GLU A 693 -9.85 32.13 -27.04
CA GLU A 693 -9.64 32.97 -28.23
C GLU A 693 -9.79 34.46 -27.88
N GLN A 694 -10.80 34.82 -27.09
CA GLN A 694 -10.98 36.18 -26.59
C GLN A 694 -9.82 36.63 -25.68
N ALA A 695 -9.28 35.75 -24.84
CA ALA A 695 -8.15 36.05 -23.97
C ALA A 695 -6.88 36.34 -24.77
N VAL A 696 -6.59 35.53 -25.80
CA VAL A 696 -5.47 35.75 -26.73
C VAL A 696 -5.67 37.04 -27.54
N ALA A 697 -6.90 37.34 -27.97
CA ALA A 697 -7.20 38.58 -28.68
C ALA A 697 -7.07 39.82 -27.78
N ALA A 698 -7.46 39.73 -26.50
CA ALA A 698 -7.34 40.82 -25.53
C ALA A 698 -5.88 41.10 -25.18
N GLN A 699 -5.06 40.05 -25.05
CA GLN A 699 -3.64 40.18 -24.76
C GLN A 699 -2.80 39.20 -25.59
N PRO A 700 -2.41 39.61 -26.81
CA PRO A 700 -1.63 38.77 -27.73
C PRO A 700 -0.19 38.49 -27.29
N ASP A 701 0.24 38.85 -26.10
CA ASP A 701 1.55 38.46 -25.52
C ASP A 701 1.37 37.64 -24.23
N ASP A 702 0.13 37.26 -23.88
CA ASP A 702 -0.13 36.45 -22.70
C ASP A 702 0.18 34.97 -22.97
N TYR A 703 1.21 34.49 -22.28
CA TYR A 703 1.71 33.13 -22.36
C TYR A 703 0.66 32.08 -21.94
N TRP A 704 -0.07 32.34 -20.86
CA TRP A 704 -1.01 31.36 -20.28
C TRP A 704 -2.29 31.26 -21.08
N ALA A 705 -2.77 32.37 -21.66
CA ALA A 705 -3.91 32.37 -22.57
C ALA A 705 -3.64 31.52 -23.82
N ARG A 706 -2.44 31.60 -24.39
CA ARG A 706 -2.04 30.75 -25.52
C ARG A 706 -1.94 29.29 -25.18
N LEU A 707 -1.33 28.95 -24.03
CA LEU A 707 -1.28 27.55 -23.60
C LEU A 707 -2.68 26.99 -23.30
N ALA A 708 -3.58 27.79 -22.73
CA ALA A 708 -4.96 27.39 -22.52
C ALA A 708 -5.68 27.13 -23.85
N LEU A 709 -5.49 28.00 -24.85
CA LEU A 709 -6.00 27.80 -26.20
C LEU A 709 -5.42 26.54 -26.86
N SER A 710 -4.10 26.34 -26.79
CA SER A 710 -3.44 25.13 -27.31
C SER A 710 -3.99 23.85 -26.66
N ALA A 711 -4.17 23.85 -25.33
CA ALA A 711 -4.75 22.72 -24.61
C ALA A 711 -6.19 22.43 -25.08
N GLN A 712 -6.98 23.47 -25.33
CA GLN A 712 -8.34 23.32 -25.84
C GLN A 712 -8.37 22.81 -27.28
N LEU A 713 -7.51 23.32 -28.16
CA LEU A 713 -7.39 22.86 -29.54
C LEU A 713 -6.92 21.39 -29.61
N LEU A 714 -6.04 20.98 -28.70
CA LEU A 714 -5.65 19.58 -28.56
C LEU A 714 -6.85 18.71 -28.15
N ALA A 715 -7.67 19.17 -27.20
CA ALA A 715 -8.88 18.46 -26.78
C ALA A 715 -9.93 18.36 -27.91
N ASP A 716 -10.05 19.40 -28.73
CA ASP A 716 -10.88 19.43 -29.95
C ASP A 716 -10.36 18.49 -31.06
N GLY A 717 -9.09 18.06 -30.96
CA GLY A 717 -8.40 17.23 -31.94
C GLY A 717 -7.77 18.01 -33.10
N ASP A 718 -7.75 19.35 -33.02
CA ASP A 718 -7.10 20.21 -34.01
C ASP A 718 -5.61 20.33 -33.68
N LEU A 719 -4.87 19.26 -33.99
CA LEU A 719 -3.47 19.09 -33.58
C LEU A 719 -2.54 20.16 -34.18
N ASN A 720 -2.84 20.66 -35.39
CA ASN A 720 -2.01 21.65 -36.06
C ASN A 720 -2.18 23.04 -35.44
N ALA A 721 -3.43 23.46 -35.20
CA ALA A 721 -3.68 24.74 -34.53
C ALA A 721 -3.19 24.70 -33.07
N ALA A 722 -3.30 23.54 -32.41
CA ALA A 722 -2.76 23.34 -31.06
C ALA A 722 -1.24 23.51 -31.02
N GLU A 723 -0.53 22.96 -32.00
CA GLU A 723 0.91 23.07 -32.14
C GLU A 723 1.34 24.51 -32.39
N GLU A 724 0.71 25.21 -33.33
CA GLU A 724 1.00 26.62 -33.63
C GLU A 724 0.85 27.49 -32.37
N ALA A 725 -0.24 27.33 -31.62
CA ALA A 725 -0.44 28.06 -30.37
C ALA A 725 0.60 27.73 -29.28
N ALA A 726 1.08 26.49 -29.20
CA ALA A 726 2.13 26.08 -28.27
C ALA A 726 3.52 26.58 -28.68
N GLU A 727 3.82 26.59 -29.97
CA GLU A 727 5.06 27.15 -30.55
C GLU A 727 5.14 28.66 -30.33
N GLU A 728 4.04 29.38 -30.54
CA GLU A 728 3.95 30.80 -30.22
C GLU A 728 4.23 31.06 -28.74
N ALA A 729 3.63 30.26 -27.84
CA ALA A 729 3.87 30.37 -26.40
C ALA A 729 5.34 30.05 -26.05
N LEU A 730 5.96 29.07 -26.70
CA LEU A 730 7.37 28.73 -26.52
C LEU A 730 8.32 29.84 -26.99
N GLY A 731 7.92 30.62 -28.00
CA GLY A 731 8.66 31.78 -28.49
C GLY A 731 8.63 33.00 -27.56
N MET A 732 7.82 32.97 -26.50
CA MET A 732 7.65 34.09 -25.56
C MET A 732 8.68 34.08 -24.43
N THR A 733 9.16 35.27 -24.04
CA THR A 733 10.19 35.44 -23.00
C THR A 733 9.64 35.37 -21.57
N SER A 734 8.33 35.55 -21.38
CA SER A 734 7.65 35.61 -20.07
C SER A 734 7.08 34.27 -19.59
N GLY A 735 7.24 33.21 -20.39
CA GLY A 735 6.61 31.90 -20.19
C GLY A 735 7.48 30.83 -19.56
N SER A 736 6.85 29.73 -19.09
CA SER A 736 7.56 28.54 -18.63
C SER A 736 7.95 27.64 -19.81
N THR A 737 9.21 27.65 -20.22
CA THR A 737 9.71 26.77 -21.29
C THR A 737 9.30 25.30 -21.08
N SER A 738 9.28 24.82 -19.83
CA SER A 738 8.83 23.48 -19.48
C SER A 738 7.36 23.23 -19.87
N ALA A 739 6.44 24.13 -19.48
CA ALA A 739 5.01 23.95 -19.74
C ALA A 739 4.65 24.00 -21.24
N ALA A 740 5.35 24.84 -22.03
CA ALA A 740 5.17 24.85 -23.48
C ALA A 740 5.74 23.59 -24.15
N CYS A 741 6.92 23.12 -23.72
CA CYS A 741 7.50 21.86 -24.22
C CYS A 741 6.65 20.64 -23.83
N LEU A 742 6.08 20.63 -22.62
CA LEU A 742 5.12 19.62 -22.18
C LEU A 742 3.90 19.57 -23.12
N ARG A 743 3.32 20.73 -23.46
CA ARG A 743 2.19 20.82 -24.38
C ARG A 743 2.55 20.27 -25.77
N MET A 744 3.73 20.60 -26.30
CA MET A 744 4.24 20.01 -27.55
C MET A 744 4.38 18.49 -27.46
N GLY A 745 4.89 17.98 -26.33
CA GLY A 745 4.98 16.54 -26.07
C GLY A 745 3.63 15.84 -26.07
N GLU A 746 2.60 16.44 -25.45
CA GLU A 746 1.23 15.91 -25.43
C GLU A 746 0.59 15.93 -26.83
N ILE A 747 0.87 16.95 -27.65
CA ILE A 747 0.41 17.03 -29.05
C ILE A 747 1.07 15.91 -29.88
N ALA A 748 2.38 15.71 -29.75
CA ALA A 748 3.11 14.64 -30.43
C ALA A 748 2.62 13.24 -30.00
N GLN A 749 2.35 13.03 -28.71
CA GLN A 749 1.70 11.80 -28.23
C GLN A 749 0.35 11.57 -28.91
N ARG A 750 -0.42 12.64 -29.13
CA ARG A 750 -1.74 12.52 -29.75
C ARG A 750 -1.69 12.26 -31.25
N ARG A 751 -0.60 12.64 -31.90
CA ARG A 751 -0.25 12.20 -33.27
C ARG A 751 0.26 10.75 -33.33
N GLY A 752 0.60 10.15 -32.18
CA GLY A 752 1.22 8.83 -32.11
C GLY A 752 2.72 8.83 -32.38
N ASP A 753 3.36 10.00 -32.47
CA ASP A 753 4.81 10.12 -32.60
C ASP A 753 5.46 10.10 -31.20
N GLN A 754 5.70 8.88 -30.71
CA GLN A 754 6.31 8.64 -29.40
C GLN A 754 7.74 9.20 -29.30
N ALA A 755 8.49 9.18 -30.41
CA ALA A 755 9.89 9.62 -30.42
C ALA A 755 9.97 11.15 -30.32
N GLU A 756 9.11 11.86 -31.04
CA GLU A 756 8.99 13.31 -30.94
C GLU A 756 8.44 13.72 -29.58
N ALA A 757 7.40 13.03 -29.08
CA ALA A 757 6.88 13.25 -27.74
C ALA A 757 7.99 13.16 -26.68
N ARG A 758 8.82 12.11 -26.73
CA ARG A 758 9.93 11.94 -25.80
C ARG A 758 10.94 13.09 -25.85
N ARG A 759 11.30 13.56 -27.05
CA ARG A 759 12.22 14.69 -27.21
C ARG A 759 11.69 15.98 -26.58
N TRP A 760 10.40 16.25 -26.74
CA TRP A 760 9.76 17.42 -26.15
C TRP A 760 9.68 17.33 -24.63
N ILE A 761 9.36 16.16 -24.08
CA ILE A 761 9.36 15.94 -22.63
C ILE A 761 10.77 16.03 -22.04
N ASP A 762 11.79 15.49 -22.72
CA ASP A 762 13.19 15.63 -22.27
C ASP A 762 13.62 17.11 -22.28
N ARG A 763 13.16 17.92 -23.26
CA ARG A 763 13.38 19.38 -23.25
C ARG A 763 12.65 20.08 -22.11
N ALA A 764 11.43 19.65 -21.77
CA ALA A 764 10.70 20.17 -20.63
C ALA A 764 11.48 19.93 -19.33
N LEU A 765 11.94 18.70 -19.12
CA LEU A 765 12.70 18.30 -17.94
C LEU A 765 14.13 18.88 -17.89
N ALA A 766 14.71 19.23 -19.04
CA ALA A 766 15.96 19.98 -19.08
C ALA A 766 15.76 21.44 -18.62
N ALA A 767 14.58 22.03 -18.85
CA ALA A 767 14.23 23.35 -18.38
C ALA A 767 13.84 23.34 -16.89
N ASP A 768 13.06 22.35 -16.46
CA ASP A 768 12.71 22.12 -15.06
C ASP A 768 12.70 20.61 -14.73
N PRO A 769 13.75 20.08 -14.09
CA PRO A 769 13.84 18.67 -13.71
C PRO A 769 12.77 18.21 -12.72
N THR A 770 12.15 19.15 -12.00
CA THR A 770 11.13 18.87 -10.97
C THR A 770 9.71 19.07 -11.46
N ASP A 771 9.51 19.38 -12.74
CA ASP A 771 8.17 19.61 -13.29
C ASP A 771 7.29 18.37 -13.10
N PHE A 772 6.20 18.53 -12.34
CA PHE A 772 5.27 17.48 -11.97
C PHE A 772 4.64 16.81 -13.19
N TRP A 773 4.15 17.62 -14.14
CA TRP A 773 3.40 17.11 -15.27
C TRP A 773 4.33 16.50 -16.32
N ALA A 774 5.52 17.09 -16.54
CA ALA A 774 6.51 16.52 -17.44
C ALA A 774 7.02 15.15 -16.95
N ASN A 775 7.30 15.00 -15.65
CA ASN A 775 7.69 13.70 -15.07
C ASN A 775 6.55 12.67 -15.15
N LEU A 776 5.29 13.08 -14.98
CA LEU A 776 4.14 12.20 -15.14
C LEU A 776 3.96 11.74 -16.60
N VAL A 777 4.12 12.64 -17.57
CA VAL A 777 4.06 12.29 -19.00
C VAL A 777 5.25 11.42 -19.40
N LEU A 778 6.45 11.65 -18.86
CA LEU A 778 7.60 10.75 -19.05
C LEU A 778 7.30 9.34 -18.51
N SER A 779 6.69 9.24 -17.33
CA SER A 779 6.22 7.96 -16.79
C SER A 779 5.22 7.27 -17.71
N ASN A 780 4.34 8.04 -18.37
CA ASN A 780 3.40 7.54 -19.37
C ASN A 780 4.12 6.92 -20.57
N LEU A 781 5.07 7.66 -21.16
CA LEU A 781 5.88 7.23 -22.30
C LEU A 781 6.68 5.96 -21.98
N LEU A 782 7.46 5.97 -20.90
CA LEU A 782 8.31 4.85 -20.51
C LEU A 782 7.51 3.56 -20.24
N GLY A 783 6.33 3.69 -19.63
CA GLY A 783 5.46 2.53 -19.42
C GLY A 783 4.84 1.97 -20.70
N GLN A 784 4.63 2.82 -21.73
CA GLN A 784 4.21 2.35 -23.06
C GLN A 784 5.35 1.64 -23.80
N ASP A 785 6.58 2.13 -23.62
CA ASP A 785 7.80 1.50 -24.16
C ASP A 785 8.19 0.19 -23.44
N GLY A 786 7.51 -0.13 -22.33
CA GLY A 786 7.76 -1.32 -21.51
C GLY A 786 8.88 -1.16 -20.47
N ASP A 787 9.49 0.03 -20.37
CA ASP A 787 10.42 0.38 -19.29
C ASP A 787 9.66 0.73 -18.02
N LEU A 788 9.16 -0.30 -17.34
CA LEU A 788 8.34 -0.14 -16.14
C LEU A 788 9.14 0.44 -14.98
N GLU A 789 10.45 0.18 -14.88
CA GLU A 789 11.30 0.72 -13.81
C GLU A 789 11.56 2.22 -13.99
N GLY A 790 11.96 2.63 -15.19
CA GLY A 790 12.11 4.04 -15.55
C GLY A 790 10.79 4.80 -15.38
N ALA A 791 9.66 4.17 -15.74
CA ALA A 791 8.35 4.77 -15.56
C ALA A 791 8.00 5.05 -14.09
N ASP A 792 8.34 4.15 -13.15
CA ASP A 792 8.07 4.37 -11.73
C ASP A 792 9.06 5.37 -11.11
N ALA A 793 10.30 5.43 -11.59
CA ALA A 793 11.26 6.45 -11.21
C ALA A 793 10.79 7.86 -11.64
N ALA A 794 10.31 8.01 -12.88
CA ALA A 794 9.73 9.26 -13.36
C ALA A 794 8.47 9.65 -12.56
N ALA A 795 7.58 8.68 -12.26
CA ALA A 795 6.43 8.93 -11.40
C ALA A 795 6.84 9.37 -9.98
N ALA A 796 7.88 8.77 -9.41
CA ALA A 796 8.41 9.17 -8.11
C ALA A 796 9.05 10.57 -8.14
N ALA A 797 9.73 10.93 -9.23
CA ALA A 797 10.30 12.25 -9.44
C ALA A 797 9.23 13.35 -9.47
N ALA A 798 8.05 13.07 -10.04
CA ALA A 798 6.92 14.01 -10.01
C ALA A 798 6.49 14.37 -8.56
N LEU A 799 6.68 13.48 -7.58
CA LEU A 799 6.31 13.74 -6.19
C LEU A 799 7.33 14.64 -5.46
N ILE A 800 8.54 14.81 -5.99
CA ILE A 800 9.58 15.65 -5.37
C ILE A 800 9.12 17.11 -5.25
N ALA A 801 8.33 17.59 -6.22
CA ALA A 801 7.76 18.93 -6.21
C ALA A 801 6.68 19.16 -5.14
N ASN A 802 6.33 18.14 -4.33
CA ASN A 802 5.26 18.17 -3.34
C ASN A 802 3.95 18.79 -3.88
N PRO A 803 3.39 18.20 -4.95
CA PRO A 803 2.22 18.75 -5.62
C PRO A 803 1.02 18.78 -4.67
N PRO A 804 0.16 19.83 -4.74
CA PRO A 804 -1.06 19.91 -3.93
C PRO A 804 -2.02 18.73 -4.12
N ASN A 805 -1.97 18.08 -5.28
CA ASN A 805 -2.75 16.89 -5.60
C ASN A 805 -1.87 15.79 -6.23
N PRO A 806 -1.36 14.83 -5.45
CA PRO A 806 -0.56 13.72 -5.97
C PRO A 806 -1.40 12.56 -6.55
N ALA A 807 -2.73 12.65 -6.58
CA ALA A 807 -3.60 11.58 -7.03
C ALA A 807 -3.27 11.04 -8.44
N PRO A 808 -2.96 11.88 -9.46
CA PRO A 808 -2.59 11.39 -10.79
C PRO A 808 -1.35 10.49 -10.79
N VAL A 809 -0.37 10.79 -9.93
CA VAL A 809 0.86 10.00 -9.80
C VAL A 809 0.56 8.67 -9.13
N HIS A 810 -0.19 8.67 -8.03
CA HIS A 810 -0.57 7.43 -7.36
C HIS A 810 -1.39 6.52 -8.29
N ARG A 811 -2.32 7.09 -9.06
CA ARG A 811 -3.04 6.34 -10.11
C ARG A 811 -2.06 5.73 -11.12
N ARG A 812 -1.11 6.52 -11.65
CA ARG A 812 -0.13 6.03 -12.62
C ARG A 812 0.73 4.89 -12.05
N ARG A 813 1.20 5.00 -10.82
CA ARG A 813 1.96 3.92 -10.15
C ARG A 813 1.12 2.67 -9.93
N GLY A 814 -0.18 2.83 -9.70
CA GLY A 814 -1.14 1.72 -9.68
C GLY A 814 -1.25 1.01 -11.03
N GLU A 815 -1.37 1.76 -12.12
CA GLU A 815 -1.38 1.22 -13.49
C GLU A 815 -0.08 0.48 -13.83
N LEU A 816 1.07 1.05 -13.48
CA LEU A 816 2.38 0.41 -13.68
C LEU A 816 2.50 -0.89 -12.87
N ALA A 817 1.99 -0.91 -11.64
CA ALA A 817 1.94 -2.13 -10.82
C ALA A 817 1.05 -3.21 -11.47
N LEU A 818 -0.08 -2.85 -12.07
CA LEU A 818 -0.90 -3.79 -12.84
C LEU A 818 -0.16 -4.35 -14.06
N GLN A 819 0.59 -3.52 -14.78
CA GLN A 819 1.41 -3.96 -15.91
C GLN A 819 2.49 -4.95 -15.50
N ARG A 820 3.03 -4.82 -14.27
CA ARG A 820 3.95 -5.80 -13.66
C ARG A 820 3.27 -7.07 -13.15
N GLY A 821 1.93 -7.10 -13.09
CA GLY A 821 1.16 -8.18 -12.48
C GLY A 821 1.07 -8.12 -10.95
N ASP A 822 1.48 -7.02 -10.32
CA ASP A 822 1.39 -6.82 -8.87
C ASP A 822 0.06 -6.16 -8.49
N ALA A 823 -0.98 -6.99 -8.36
CA ALA A 823 -2.31 -6.55 -7.96
C ALA A 823 -2.36 -5.93 -6.55
N VAL A 824 -1.47 -6.34 -5.64
CA VAL A 824 -1.45 -5.85 -4.26
C VAL A 824 -0.91 -4.43 -4.22
N ALA A 825 0.23 -4.17 -4.88
CA ALA A 825 0.77 -2.83 -5.01
C ALA A 825 -0.18 -1.91 -5.78
N ALA A 826 -0.82 -2.41 -6.84
CA ALA A 826 -1.81 -1.65 -7.60
C ALA A 826 -2.97 -1.17 -6.73
N ARG A 827 -3.59 -2.09 -5.96
CA ARG A 827 -4.66 -1.76 -5.00
C ARG A 827 -4.22 -0.65 -4.05
N ARG A 828 -3.05 -0.81 -3.41
CA ARG A 828 -2.51 0.18 -2.47
C ARG A 828 -2.33 1.57 -3.10
N PHE A 829 -1.80 1.63 -4.32
CA PHE A 829 -1.60 2.90 -5.01
C PHE A 829 -2.91 3.56 -5.44
N PHE A 830 -3.91 2.78 -5.87
CA PHE A 830 -5.25 3.34 -6.13
C PHE A 830 -5.92 3.84 -4.86
N GLU A 831 -5.79 3.13 -3.73
CA GLU A 831 -6.27 3.60 -2.42
C GLU A 831 -5.59 4.92 -2.01
N GLN A 832 -4.28 5.06 -2.23
CA GLN A 832 -3.57 6.33 -2.02
C GLN A 832 -4.09 7.46 -2.95
N ALA A 833 -4.42 7.14 -4.20
CA ALA A 833 -5.01 8.11 -5.13
C ALA A 833 -6.40 8.57 -4.65
N ILE A 834 -7.21 7.68 -4.09
CA ILE A 834 -8.52 8.01 -3.49
C ILE A 834 -8.35 8.91 -2.26
N VAL A 835 -7.38 8.63 -1.40
CA VAL A 835 -7.09 9.49 -0.24
C VAL A 835 -6.59 10.86 -0.69
N ALA A 836 -5.73 10.89 -1.71
CA ALA A 836 -5.21 12.12 -2.29
C ALA A 836 -6.29 12.96 -2.97
N ASN A 837 -7.26 12.34 -3.66
CA ASN A 837 -8.42 13.03 -4.20
C ASN A 837 -9.70 12.21 -4.02
N PRO A 838 -10.46 12.43 -2.93
CA PRO A 838 -11.67 11.68 -2.65
C PRO A 838 -12.77 11.88 -3.70
N ASP A 839 -12.72 12.95 -4.48
CA ASP A 839 -13.75 13.30 -5.47
C ASP A 839 -13.44 12.73 -6.87
N ASP A 840 -12.27 12.14 -7.08
CA ASP A 840 -11.94 11.49 -8.34
C ASP A 840 -12.58 10.09 -8.43
N GLN A 841 -13.43 9.89 -9.44
CA GLN A 841 -14.03 8.59 -9.70
C GLN A 841 -13.03 7.58 -10.29
N THR A 842 -11.98 8.06 -10.97
CA THR A 842 -11.08 7.22 -11.80
C THR A 842 -10.39 6.11 -11.00
N PRO A 843 -9.76 6.38 -9.83
CA PRO A 843 -9.10 5.34 -9.06
C PRO A 843 -10.08 4.28 -8.51
N ARG A 844 -11.33 4.66 -8.23
CA ARG A 844 -12.38 3.72 -7.81
C ARG A 844 -12.79 2.79 -8.94
N LEU A 845 -12.86 3.30 -10.17
CA LEU A 845 -13.13 2.50 -11.36
C LEU A 845 -11.98 1.54 -11.68
N GLU A 846 -10.73 1.96 -11.47
CA GLU A 846 -9.57 1.05 -11.60
C GLU A 846 -9.54 -0.03 -10.52
N LEU A 847 -9.94 0.29 -9.27
CA LEU A 847 -10.15 -0.73 -8.24
C LEU A 847 -11.29 -1.70 -8.61
N ALA A 848 -12.41 -1.19 -9.14
CA ALA A 848 -13.50 -2.03 -9.59
C ALA A 848 -13.04 -3.01 -10.68
N LYS A 849 -12.25 -2.52 -11.65
CA LYS A 849 -11.63 -3.36 -12.69
C LYS A 849 -10.69 -4.40 -12.10
N LEU A 850 -9.87 -4.02 -11.13
CA LEU A 850 -8.94 -4.91 -10.45
C LEU A 850 -9.66 -6.03 -9.68
N HIS A 851 -10.73 -5.70 -8.95
CA HIS A 851 -11.57 -6.68 -8.24
C HIS A 851 -12.29 -7.61 -9.20
N LEU A 852 -12.82 -7.06 -10.31
CA LEU A 852 -13.46 -7.86 -11.35
C LEU A 852 -12.48 -8.88 -11.96
N ALA A 853 -11.26 -8.46 -12.27
CA ALA A 853 -10.20 -9.35 -12.77
C ALA A 853 -9.78 -10.41 -11.73
N GLY A 854 -9.86 -10.08 -10.44
CA GLY A 854 -9.60 -11.00 -9.32
C GLY A 854 -10.78 -11.93 -8.98
N GLY A 855 -11.94 -11.78 -9.62
CA GLY A 855 -13.16 -12.55 -9.34
C GLY A 855 -13.94 -12.10 -8.09
N ASP A 856 -13.57 -10.99 -7.47
CA ASP A 856 -14.28 -10.41 -6.33
C ASP A 856 -15.38 -9.45 -6.82
N TYR A 857 -16.50 -10.03 -7.27
CA TYR A 857 -17.59 -9.28 -7.89
C TYR A 857 -18.27 -8.30 -6.93
N GLU A 858 -18.34 -8.62 -5.64
CA GLU A 858 -18.95 -7.74 -4.63
C GLU A 858 -18.08 -6.51 -4.37
N ALA A 859 -16.76 -6.69 -4.19
CA ALA A 859 -15.86 -5.56 -4.07
C ALA A 859 -15.81 -4.73 -5.36
N ALA A 860 -15.87 -5.37 -6.53
CA ALA A 860 -15.93 -4.68 -7.81
C ALA A 860 -17.17 -3.80 -7.92
N LYS A 861 -18.35 -4.35 -7.58
CA LYS A 861 -19.62 -3.62 -7.60
C LYS A 861 -19.63 -2.49 -6.59
N GLY A 862 -19.14 -2.73 -5.37
CA GLY A 862 -19.01 -1.71 -4.34
C GLY A 862 -18.13 -0.53 -4.78
N ALA A 863 -16.98 -0.80 -5.41
CA ALA A 863 -16.08 0.25 -5.90
C ALA A 863 -16.69 1.06 -7.06
N ALA A 864 -17.35 0.41 -8.02
CA ALA A 864 -18.02 1.10 -9.13
C ALA A 864 -19.24 1.91 -8.66
N GLN A 865 -20.00 1.38 -7.69
CA GLN A 865 -21.11 2.12 -7.07
C GLN A 865 -20.62 3.34 -6.29
N ALA A 866 -19.55 3.19 -5.51
CA ALA A 866 -18.93 4.31 -4.81
C ALA A 866 -18.43 5.40 -5.76
N ALA A 867 -17.99 5.05 -6.98
CA ALA A 867 -17.64 6.01 -8.02
C ALA A 867 -18.86 6.79 -8.52
N LEU A 868 -19.99 6.09 -8.73
CA LEU A 868 -21.25 6.70 -9.15
C LEU A 868 -21.86 7.59 -8.06
N ASP A 869 -21.74 7.19 -6.79
CA ASP A 869 -22.26 7.91 -5.62
C ASP A 869 -21.60 9.29 -5.42
N LEU A 870 -20.42 9.52 -6.00
CA LEU A 870 -19.78 10.84 -6.05
C LEU A 870 -20.58 11.88 -6.86
N LYS A 871 -21.57 11.42 -7.65
CA LYS A 871 -22.33 12.21 -8.62
C LYS A 871 -21.40 12.94 -9.60
N PRO A 872 -20.55 12.20 -10.33
CA PRO A 872 -19.61 12.78 -11.28
C PRO A 872 -20.36 13.51 -12.40
N ALA A 873 -19.74 14.54 -12.98
CA ALA A 873 -20.29 15.24 -14.13
C ALA A 873 -20.53 14.31 -15.34
N ASN A 874 -19.72 13.24 -15.45
CA ASN A 874 -19.94 12.15 -16.40
C ASN A 874 -20.09 10.81 -15.62
N PRO A 875 -21.34 10.33 -15.40
CA PRO A 875 -21.60 9.02 -14.78
C PRO A 875 -21.38 7.82 -15.72
N GLY A 876 -21.19 8.05 -17.02
CA GLY A 876 -21.04 7.02 -18.05
C GLY A 876 -20.03 5.93 -17.69
N PRO A 877 -18.78 6.24 -17.33
CA PRO A 877 -17.76 5.23 -17.03
C PRO A 877 -18.12 4.32 -15.85
N ALA A 878 -18.76 4.86 -14.82
CA ALA A 878 -19.20 4.08 -13.66
C ALA A 878 -20.38 3.17 -14.00
N LEU A 879 -21.36 3.67 -14.77
CA LEU A 879 -22.49 2.89 -15.26
C LEU A 879 -22.05 1.77 -16.20
N ILE A 880 -21.09 2.03 -17.10
CA ILE A 880 -20.49 1.02 -17.96
C ILE A 880 -19.76 -0.04 -17.13
N ARG A 881 -18.99 0.35 -16.10
CA ARG A 881 -18.33 -0.64 -15.23
C ARG A 881 -19.31 -1.51 -14.48
N LEU A 882 -20.37 -0.94 -13.93
CA LEU A 882 -21.45 -1.72 -13.31
C LEU A 882 -22.11 -2.66 -14.33
N ALA A 883 -22.34 -2.21 -15.56
CA ALA A 883 -22.92 -3.05 -16.61
C ALA A 883 -22.01 -4.23 -16.98
N GLU A 884 -20.69 -4.02 -17.04
CA GLU A 884 -19.73 -5.10 -17.27
C GLU A 884 -19.75 -6.11 -16.13
N ILE A 885 -19.77 -5.65 -14.87
CA ILE A 885 -19.85 -6.53 -13.69
C ILE A 885 -21.14 -7.36 -13.73
N GLU A 886 -22.29 -6.75 -14.01
CA GLU A 886 -23.57 -7.47 -14.14
C GLU A 886 -23.56 -8.46 -15.30
N ALA A 887 -22.91 -8.13 -16.42
CA ALA A 887 -22.75 -9.06 -17.54
C ALA A 887 -21.90 -10.28 -17.16
N TYR A 888 -20.81 -10.09 -16.41
CA TYR A 888 -20.00 -11.20 -15.87
C TYR A 888 -20.77 -12.10 -14.89
N LEU A 889 -21.73 -11.52 -14.15
CA LEU A 889 -22.63 -12.27 -13.27
C LEU A 889 -23.78 -12.98 -14.02
N GLY A 890 -23.85 -12.84 -15.34
CA GLY A 890 -24.90 -13.44 -16.19
C GLY A 890 -26.20 -12.62 -16.25
N ASN A 891 -26.23 -11.42 -15.65
CA ASN A 891 -27.40 -10.56 -15.60
C ASN A 891 -27.48 -9.63 -16.82
N ALA A 892 -27.58 -10.20 -18.04
CA ALA A 892 -27.57 -9.45 -19.30
C ALA A 892 -28.61 -8.31 -19.36
N ALA A 893 -29.82 -8.55 -18.83
CA ALA A 893 -30.88 -7.54 -18.79
C ALA A 893 -30.56 -6.35 -17.85
N ALA A 894 -29.86 -6.60 -16.74
CA ALA A 894 -29.42 -5.53 -15.84
C ALA A 894 -28.27 -4.73 -16.48
N ALA A 895 -27.34 -5.42 -17.14
CA ALA A 895 -26.27 -4.79 -17.90
C ALA A 895 -26.82 -3.88 -19.02
N LEU A 896 -27.85 -4.33 -19.74
CA LEU A 896 -28.49 -3.54 -20.82
C LEU A 896 -29.05 -2.23 -20.26
N LYS A 897 -29.84 -2.29 -19.18
CA LYS A 897 -30.42 -1.12 -18.54
C LYS A 897 -29.37 -0.12 -18.06
N LEU A 898 -28.24 -0.61 -17.53
CA LEU A 898 -27.14 0.24 -17.09
C LEU A 898 -26.44 0.94 -18.27
N ARG A 899 -26.27 0.27 -19.41
CA ARG A 899 -25.74 0.87 -20.64
C ARG A 899 -26.70 1.88 -21.28
N GLU A 900 -28.00 1.61 -21.26
CA GLU A 900 -29.03 2.56 -21.70
C GLU A 900 -28.97 3.85 -20.85
N ARG A 901 -28.95 3.69 -19.52
CA ARG A 901 -28.75 4.82 -18.60
C ARG A 901 -27.46 5.57 -18.84
N ALA A 902 -26.36 4.90 -19.19
CA ALA A 902 -25.10 5.57 -19.49
C ALA A 902 -25.23 6.50 -20.70
N VAL A 903 -25.96 6.09 -21.74
CA VAL A 903 -26.21 6.93 -22.93
C VAL A 903 -27.18 8.08 -22.63
N GLU A 904 -28.18 7.85 -21.77
CA GLU A 904 -29.19 8.85 -21.40
C GLU A 904 -28.65 9.90 -20.41
N GLU A 905 -27.99 9.45 -19.33
CA GLU A 905 -27.48 10.30 -18.23
C GLU A 905 -26.14 10.96 -18.58
N ALA A 906 -25.37 10.40 -19.53
CA ALA A 906 -24.10 10.93 -19.97
C ALA A 906 -23.99 11.05 -21.51
N PRO A 907 -24.78 11.94 -22.14
CA PRO A 907 -24.78 12.12 -23.59
C PRO A 907 -23.44 12.65 -24.15
N GLN A 908 -22.53 13.12 -23.29
CA GLN A 908 -21.16 13.54 -23.62
C GLN A 908 -20.16 12.37 -23.62
N ASP A 909 -20.53 11.21 -23.05
CA ASP A 909 -19.64 10.05 -23.02
C ASP A 909 -19.51 9.43 -24.41
N VAL A 910 -18.30 9.51 -24.96
CA VAL A 910 -18.03 9.06 -26.33
C VAL A 910 -18.08 7.53 -26.49
N TRP A 911 -17.96 6.77 -25.40
CA TRP A 911 -17.83 5.30 -25.40
C TRP A 911 -19.13 4.58 -25.04
N ALA A 912 -19.98 5.17 -24.20
CA ALA A 912 -21.24 4.55 -23.77
C ALA A 912 -22.14 4.06 -24.95
N PRO A 913 -22.30 4.80 -26.05
CA PRO A 913 -23.07 4.33 -27.21
C PRO A 913 -22.48 3.09 -27.88
N LEU A 914 -21.14 2.98 -27.94
CA LEU A 914 -20.46 1.83 -28.52
C LEU A 914 -20.66 0.57 -27.67
N GLU A 915 -20.62 0.70 -26.35
CA GLU A 915 -20.85 -0.39 -25.41
C GLU A 915 -22.29 -0.92 -25.50
N LEU A 916 -23.27 -0.01 -25.56
CA LEU A 916 -24.67 -0.36 -25.77
C LEU A 916 -24.89 -1.05 -27.11
N ALA A 917 -24.36 -0.48 -28.20
CA ALA A 917 -24.48 -1.07 -29.52
C ALA A 917 -23.81 -2.46 -29.62
N ARG A 918 -22.69 -2.69 -28.92
CA ARG A 918 -22.04 -4.00 -28.88
C ARG A 918 -22.93 -5.05 -28.23
N GLN A 919 -23.59 -4.72 -27.11
CA GLN A 919 -24.54 -5.62 -26.47
C GLN A 919 -25.76 -5.90 -27.37
N LEU A 920 -26.41 -4.85 -27.90
CA LEU A 920 -27.57 -5.00 -28.78
C LEU A 920 -27.23 -5.86 -30.03
N LYS A 921 -26.03 -5.69 -30.59
CA LYS A 921 -25.54 -6.52 -31.70
C LYS A 921 -25.38 -7.99 -31.30
N ALA A 922 -24.93 -8.28 -30.08
CA ALA A 922 -24.80 -9.63 -29.56
C ALA A 922 -26.19 -10.28 -29.32
N GLU A 923 -27.17 -9.50 -28.86
CA GLU A 923 -28.56 -9.92 -28.66
C GLU A 923 -29.35 -10.04 -29.99
N GLY A 924 -28.78 -9.60 -31.11
CA GLY A 924 -29.41 -9.64 -32.43
C GLY A 924 -30.34 -8.46 -32.73
N GLU A 925 -30.46 -7.49 -31.81
CA GLU A 925 -31.21 -6.24 -31.97
C GLU A 925 -30.46 -5.22 -32.84
N LEU A 926 -30.11 -5.65 -34.07
CA LEU A 926 -29.33 -4.86 -35.02
C LEU A 926 -29.98 -3.50 -35.35
N GLY A 927 -31.32 -3.38 -35.23
CA GLY A 927 -32.09 -2.16 -35.52
C GLY A 927 -31.69 -1.02 -34.60
N ARG A 928 -31.93 -1.25 -33.31
CA ARG A 928 -31.58 -0.33 -32.23
C ARG A 928 -30.07 -0.08 -32.17
N ALA A 929 -29.26 -1.10 -32.40
CA ALA A 929 -27.80 -0.94 -32.46
C ALA A 929 -27.40 0.08 -33.54
N SER A 930 -28.02 0.05 -34.73
CA SER A 930 -27.77 1.04 -35.78
C SER A 930 -28.22 2.44 -35.37
N GLU A 931 -29.42 2.59 -34.80
CA GLU A 931 -29.96 3.89 -34.37
C GLU A 931 -29.06 4.58 -33.34
N VAL A 932 -28.60 3.83 -32.33
CA VAL A 932 -27.68 4.33 -31.30
C VAL A 932 -26.38 4.83 -31.93
N LEU A 933 -25.77 4.06 -32.82
CA LEU A 933 -24.50 4.43 -33.48
C LEU A 933 -24.65 5.61 -34.45
N GLU A 934 -25.76 5.70 -35.18
CA GLU A 934 -26.00 6.82 -36.10
C GLU A 934 -26.17 8.13 -35.33
N SER A 935 -26.86 8.10 -34.18
CA SER A 935 -26.97 9.25 -33.30
C SER A 935 -25.62 9.68 -32.69
N SER A 936 -24.73 8.71 -32.42
CA SER A 936 -23.43 8.98 -31.80
C SER A 936 -22.41 9.57 -32.78
N ILE A 937 -22.43 9.17 -34.05
CA ILE A 937 -21.50 9.65 -35.09
C ILE A 937 -21.61 11.17 -35.28
N VAL A 938 -22.81 11.73 -35.16
CA VAL A 938 -23.04 13.18 -35.30
C VAL A 938 -22.46 13.95 -34.12
N ARG A 939 -22.47 13.34 -32.92
CA ARG A 939 -22.10 13.99 -31.66
C ARG A 939 -20.63 13.81 -31.28
N HIS A 940 -20.02 12.68 -31.65
CA HIS A 940 -18.71 12.28 -31.14
C HIS A 940 -17.73 11.98 -32.28
N LYS A 941 -16.89 12.98 -32.60
CA LYS A 941 -15.87 12.83 -33.65
C LYS A 941 -14.82 11.78 -33.28
N GLN A 942 -14.46 11.67 -32.00
CA GLN A 942 -13.40 10.79 -31.49
C GLN A 942 -13.73 9.31 -31.69
N THR A 943 -15.00 8.91 -31.55
CA THR A 943 -15.43 7.52 -31.72
C THR A 943 -16.10 7.26 -33.08
N ARG A 944 -16.10 8.25 -33.98
CA ARG A 944 -16.70 8.15 -35.31
C ARG A 944 -16.17 6.97 -36.11
N ALA A 945 -14.84 6.78 -36.13
CA ALA A 945 -14.25 5.64 -36.84
C ALA A 945 -14.76 4.30 -36.30
N ALA A 946 -14.71 4.09 -34.98
CA ALA A 946 -15.19 2.87 -34.33
C ALA A 946 -16.71 2.65 -34.53
N ALA A 947 -17.52 3.70 -34.44
CA ALA A 947 -18.96 3.63 -34.65
C ALA A 947 -19.32 3.29 -36.09
N CYS A 948 -18.66 3.94 -37.07
CA CYS A 948 -18.82 3.62 -38.49
C CYS A 948 -18.39 2.18 -38.80
N THR A 949 -17.29 1.70 -38.23
CA THR A 949 -16.85 0.31 -38.41
C THR A 949 -17.87 -0.68 -37.86
N MET A 950 -18.43 -0.42 -36.66
CA MET A 950 -19.44 -1.29 -36.08
C MET A 950 -20.77 -1.27 -36.85
N LEU A 951 -21.16 -0.11 -37.41
CA LEU A 951 -22.28 -0.02 -38.36
C LEU A 951 -22.02 -0.84 -39.62
N ALA A 952 -20.80 -0.80 -40.16
CA ALA A 952 -20.43 -1.61 -41.31
C ALA A 952 -20.59 -3.11 -41.01
N GLU A 953 -20.13 -3.59 -39.84
CA GLU A 953 -20.35 -4.98 -39.41
C GLU A 953 -21.84 -5.34 -39.35
N ILE A 954 -22.67 -4.45 -38.80
CA ILE A 954 -24.12 -4.66 -38.72
C ILE A 954 -24.73 -4.75 -40.13
N HIS A 955 -24.30 -3.90 -41.06
CA HIS A 955 -24.75 -3.95 -42.46
C HIS A 955 -24.28 -5.21 -43.19
N VAL A 956 -23.04 -5.67 -42.96
CA VAL A 956 -22.55 -6.96 -43.48
C VAL A 956 -23.42 -8.11 -42.98
N LYS A 957 -23.74 -8.16 -41.67
CA LYS A 957 -24.63 -9.19 -41.10
C LYS A 957 -26.04 -9.15 -41.70
N ARG A 958 -26.51 -7.98 -42.12
CA ARG A 958 -27.82 -7.80 -42.79
C ARG A 958 -27.80 -8.08 -44.30
N GLY A 959 -26.62 -8.27 -44.90
CA GLY A 959 -26.45 -8.43 -46.35
C GLY A 959 -26.43 -7.12 -47.14
N ASN A 960 -26.36 -5.96 -46.47
CA ASN A 960 -26.34 -4.65 -47.12
C ASN A 960 -24.88 -4.23 -47.44
N LEU A 961 -24.26 -4.89 -48.42
CA LEU A 961 -22.82 -4.79 -48.70
C LEU A 961 -22.40 -3.42 -49.28
N GLU A 962 -23.31 -2.67 -49.88
CA GLU A 962 -23.08 -1.30 -50.38
C GLU A 962 -23.00 -0.31 -49.22
N LEU A 963 -23.99 -0.34 -48.31
CA LEU A 963 -24.00 0.49 -47.11
C LEU A 963 -22.81 0.17 -46.19
N ALA A 964 -22.42 -1.10 -46.09
CA ALA A 964 -21.22 -1.50 -45.36
C ALA A 964 -19.96 -0.84 -45.92
N ALA A 965 -19.82 -0.79 -47.25
CA ALA A 965 -18.67 -0.14 -47.90
C ALA A 965 -18.65 1.37 -47.64
N GLU A 966 -19.80 2.04 -47.74
CA GLU A 966 -19.93 3.48 -47.44
C GLU A 966 -19.53 3.80 -46.00
N ARG A 967 -20.02 3.01 -45.02
CA ARG A 967 -19.65 3.20 -43.61
C ARG A 967 -18.16 2.95 -43.36
N LEU A 968 -17.54 2.00 -44.05
CA LEU A 968 -16.08 1.78 -43.97
C LEU A 968 -15.27 2.94 -44.55
N GLU A 969 -15.73 3.55 -45.65
CA GLU A 969 -15.10 4.75 -46.19
C GLU A 969 -15.19 5.92 -45.21
N ALA A 970 -16.35 6.10 -44.57
CA ALA A 970 -16.50 7.09 -43.52
C ALA A 970 -15.62 6.80 -42.29
N ALA A 971 -15.40 5.53 -41.94
CA ALA A 971 -14.51 5.15 -40.84
C ALA A 971 -13.05 5.47 -41.14
N ILE A 972 -12.56 5.09 -42.32
CA ILE A 972 -11.18 5.33 -42.78
C ILE A 972 -10.91 6.82 -43.00
N ALA A 973 -11.90 7.56 -43.52
CA ALA A 973 -11.79 9.01 -43.65
C ALA A 973 -11.72 9.72 -42.29
N ALA A 974 -12.35 9.16 -41.25
CA ALA A 974 -12.29 9.69 -39.90
C ALA A 974 -10.98 9.35 -39.19
N ASP A 975 -10.44 8.14 -39.42
CA ASP A 975 -9.15 7.69 -38.87
C ASP A 975 -8.47 6.72 -39.86
N GLN A 976 -7.43 7.20 -40.53
CA GLN A 976 -6.65 6.40 -41.47
C GLN A 976 -5.83 5.31 -40.77
N GLY A 977 -5.59 5.44 -39.46
CA GLY A 977 -4.90 4.44 -38.64
C GLY A 977 -5.82 3.35 -38.09
N HIS A 978 -7.13 3.37 -38.39
CA HIS A 978 -8.09 2.42 -37.82
C HIS A 978 -7.97 1.02 -38.46
N VAL A 979 -7.04 0.22 -37.93
CA VAL A 979 -6.70 -1.14 -38.43
C VAL A 979 -7.94 -2.01 -38.69
N TRP A 980 -8.92 -1.97 -37.79
CA TRP A 980 -10.12 -2.82 -37.90
C TRP A 980 -11.02 -2.43 -39.08
N ALA A 981 -11.12 -1.13 -39.44
CA ALA A 981 -11.87 -0.73 -40.63
C ALA A 981 -11.19 -1.23 -41.90
N TRP A 982 -9.87 -1.13 -41.99
CA TRP A 982 -9.11 -1.66 -43.12
C TRP A 982 -9.25 -3.19 -43.23
N MET A 983 -9.20 -3.90 -42.11
CA MET A 983 -9.46 -5.34 -42.06
C MET A 983 -10.85 -5.70 -42.59
N LEU A 984 -11.89 -4.99 -42.12
CA LEU A 984 -13.25 -5.26 -42.54
C LEU A 984 -13.49 -4.88 -44.02
N ARG A 985 -12.81 -3.84 -44.52
CA ARG A 985 -12.78 -3.51 -45.96
C ARG A 985 -12.15 -4.61 -46.79
N SER A 986 -11.03 -5.17 -46.34
CA SER A 986 -10.39 -6.32 -47.00
C SER A 986 -11.34 -7.53 -47.06
N GLN A 987 -12.01 -7.84 -45.94
CA GLN A 987 -12.98 -8.93 -45.87
C GLN A 987 -14.18 -8.70 -46.80
N LEU A 988 -14.69 -7.47 -46.86
CA LEU A 988 -15.81 -7.11 -47.74
C LEU A 988 -15.42 -7.22 -49.22
N ALA A 989 -14.20 -6.80 -49.59
CA ALA A 989 -13.67 -6.96 -50.94
C ALA A 989 -13.51 -8.45 -51.32
N LEU A 990 -13.04 -9.30 -50.41
CA LEU A 990 -12.99 -10.75 -50.60
C LEU A 990 -14.37 -11.37 -50.84
N GLN A 991 -15.40 -10.93 -50.11
CA GLN A 991 -16.78 -11.39 -50.32
C GLN A 991 -17.32 -10.96 -51.70
N LYS A 992 -16.91 -9.80 -52.20
CA LYS A 992 -17.27 -9.30 -53.53
C LYS A 992 -16.42 -9.90 -54.67
N GLY A 993 -15.39 -10.68 -54.34
CA GLY A 993 -14.45 -11.25 -55.31
C GLY A 993 -13.38 -10.29 -55.82
N ASP A 994 -13.25 -9.10 -55.24
CA ASP A 994 -12.19 -8.13 -55.56
C ASP A 994 -10.92 -8.48 -54.78
N LEU A 995 -10.09 -9.35 -55.36
CA LEU A 995 -8.82 -9.78 -54.76
C LEU A 995 -7.82 -8.63 -54.64
N SER A 996 -7.76 -7.76 -55.64
CA SER A 996 -6.85 -6.60 -55.66
C SER A 996 -7.18 -5.57 -54.57
N GLY A 997 -8.46 -5.23 -54.41
CA GLY A 997 -8.91 -4.32 -53.35
C GLY A 997 -8.78 -4.94 -51.96
N ALA A 998 -8.96 -6.27 -51.85
CA ALA A 998 -8.74 -6.99 -50.60
C ALA A 998 -7.27 -6.94 -50.15
N GLU A 999 -6.33 -7.16 -51.08
CA GLU A 999 -4.89 -7.10 -50.82
C GLU A 999 -4.48 -5.69 -50.41
N ALA A 1000 -4.88 -4.66 -51.19
CA ALA A 1000 -4.57 -3.28 -50.90
C ALA A 1000 -5.06 -2.85 -49.50
N ALA A 1001 -6.30 -3.19 -49.14
CA ALA A 1001 -6.86 -2.86 -47.83
C ALA A 1001 -6.15 -3.59 -46.68
N ALA A 1002 -5.78 -4.87 -46.85
CA ALA A 1002 -5.02 -5.61 -45.84
C ALA A 1002 -3.58 -5.08 -45.68
N GLN A 1003 -2.97 -4.61 -46.78
CA GLN A 1003 -1.66 -3.99 -46.76
C GLN A 1003 -1.69 -2.64 -46.03
N SER A 1004 -2.70 -1.79 -46.29
CA SER A 1004 -2.89 -0.53 -45.54
C SER A 1004 -3.12 -0.79 -44.05
N ALA A 1005 -3.87 -1.85 -43.69
CA ALA A 1005 -4.02 -2.25 -42.29
C ALA A 1005 -2.69 -2.65 -41.63
N LEU A 1006 -1.78 -3.28 -42.37
CA LEU A 1006 -0.45 -3.68 -41.90
C LEU A 1006 0.50 -2.49 -41.78
N GLU A 1007 0.41 -1.52 -42.69
CA GLU A 1007 1.17 -0.26 -42.65
C GLU A 1007 0.84 0.60 -41.42
N CYS A 1008 -0.36 0.43 -40.85
CA CYS A 1008 -0.75 1.02 -39.57
C CYS A 1008 0.01 0.44 -38.35
N LYS A 1009 0.96 -0.50 -38.56
CA LYS A 1009 1.80 -1.13 -37.54
C LYS A 1009 1.01 -1.67 -36.33
N PRO A 1010 0.09 -2.62 -36.55
CA PRO A 1010 -0.72 -3.19 -35.49
C PRO A 1010 0.15 -3.96 -34.49
N ALA A 1011 -0.22 -3.88 -33.21
CA ALA A 1011 0.49 -4.57 -32.12
C ALA A 1011 0.55 -6.09 -32.29
N ASN A 1012 -0.47 -6.69 -32.93
CA ASN A 1012 -0.46 -8.09 -33.34
C ASN A 1012 -0.74 -8.18 -34.86
N PRO A 1013 0.30 -8.30 -35.71
CA PRO A 1013 0.13 -8.38 -37.16
C PRO A 1013 -0.24 -9.79 -37.64
N GLY A 1014 -0.21 -10.82 -36.78
CA GLY A 1014 -0.45 -12.22 -37.15
C GLY A 1014 -1.74 -12.45 -37.95
N PRO A 1015 -2.92 -12.00 -37.47
CA PRO A 1015 -4.18 -12.15 -38.20
C PRO A 1015 -4.20 -11.47 -39.58
N LEU A 1016 -3.50 -10.33 -39.72
CA LEU A 1016 -3.39 -9.60 -40.98
C LEU A 1016 -2.47 -10.30 -41.97
N LEU A 1017 -1.34 -10.82 -41.49
CA LEU A 1017 -0.41 -11.61 -42.28
C LEU A 1017 -1.09 -12.90 -42.78
N ARG A 1018 -1.87 -13.58 -41.93
CA ARG A 1018 -2.70 -14.70 -42.37
C ARG A 1018 -3.70 -14.29 -43.45
N ARG A 1019 -4.39 -13.16 -43.29
CA ARG A 1019 -5.32 -12.66 -44.30
C ARG A 1019 -4.63 -12.38 -45.64
N LEU A 1020 -3.46 -11.74 -45.63
CA LEU A 1020 -2.66 -11.52 -46.84
C LEU A 1020 -2.21 -12.85 -47.47
N GLY A 1021 -1.86 -13.84 -46.67
CA GLY A 1021 -1.56 -15.18 -47.16
C GLY A 1021 -2.77 -15.89 -47.79
N GLU A 1022 -3.96 -15.79 -47.18
CA GLU A 1022 -5.21 -16.32 -47.76
C GLU A 1022 -5.55 -15.66 -49.10
N ILE A 1023 -5.34 -14.35 -49.21
CA ILE A 1023 -5.50 -13.60 -50.46
C ILE A 1023 -4.49 -14.10 -51.50
N ALA A 1024 -3.22 -14.28 -51.11
CA ALA A 1024 -2.17 -14.78 -51.99
C ALA A 1024 -2.47 -16.20 -52.52
N ILE A 1025 -3.01 -17.10 -51.68
CA ILE A 1025 -3.47 -18.43 -52.12
C ILE A 1025 -4.55 -18.29 -53.21
N ARG A 1026 -5.54 -17.40 -53.02
CA ARG A 1026 -6.61 -17.17 -54.01
C ARG A 1026 -6.09 -16.56 -55.32
N CYS A 1027 -5.02 -15.77 -55.25
CA CYS A 1027 -4.31 -15.24 -56.41
C CYS A 1027 -3.39 -16.28 -57.09
N GLY A 1028 -3.20 -17.47 -56.49
CA GLY A 1028 -2.32 -18.52 -56.99
C GLY A 1028 -0.84 -18.33 -56.65
N ASP A 1029 -0.49 -17.35 -55.80
CA ASP A 1029 0.89 -17.09 -55.36
C ASP A 1029 1.18 -17.81 -54.04
N LEU A 1030 1.52 -19.09 -54.14
CA LEU A 1030 1.88 -19.91 -52.99
C LEU A 1030 3.20 -19.47 -52.34
N ALA A 1031 4.09 -18.76 -53.05
CA ALA A 1031 5.36 -18.30 -52.50
C ALA A 1031 5.13 -17.09 -51.57
N ALA A 1032 4.30 -16.13 -51.99
CA ALA A 1032 3.88 -15.03 -51.13
C ALA A 1032 3.09 -15.54 -49.91
N ALA A 1033 2.19 -16.51 -50.10
CA ALA A 1033 1.44 -17.12 -49.01
C ALA A 1033 2.35 -17.74 -47.93
N LEU A 1034 3.42 -18.43 -48.35
CA LEU A 1034 4.41 -19.01 -47.44
C LEU A 1034 5.13 -17.93 -46.64
N SER A 1035 5.62 -16.89 -47.32
CA SER A 1035 6.30 -15.77 -46.67
C SER A 1035 5.41 -15.08 -45.63
N PHE A 1036 4.13 -14.87 -45.94
CA PHE A 1036 3.18 -14.30 -44.98
C PHE A 1036 2.91 -15.24 -43.80
N GLY A 1037 2.79 -16.55 -44.02
CA GLY A 1037 2.65 -17.54 -42.97
C GLY A 1037 3.85 -17.59 -42.01
N GLU A 1038 5.07 -17.60 -42.56
CA GLU A 1038 6.31 -17.56 -41.77
C GLU A 1038 6.41 -16.28 -40.93
N ARG A 1039 6.09 -15.13 -41.52
CA ARG A 1039 6.04 -13.84 -40.81
C ARG A 1039 4.96 -13.82 -39.73
N ALA A 1040 3.82 -14.45 -39.95
CA ALA A 1040 2.75 -14.55 -38.94
C ALA A 1040 3.22 -15.37 -37.73
N VAL A 1041 3.88 -16.50 -37.96
CA VAL A 1041 4.47 -17.33 -36.90
C VAL A 1041 5.63 -16.61 -36.20
N ALA A 1042 6.46 -15.85 -36.92
CA ALA A 1042 7.52 -15.06 -36.31
C ALA A 1042 6.96 -13.91 -35.44
N ALA A 1043 5.84 -13.32 -35.83
CA ALA A 1043 5.21 -12.21 -35.10
C ALA A 1043 4.57 -12.67 -33.78
N ASP A 1044 3.84 -13.78 -33.79
CA ASP A 1044 3.36 -14.42 -32.56
C ASP A 1044 3.53 -15.94 -32.70
N PRO A 1045 4.65 -16.49 -32.19
CA PRO A 1045 4.88 -17.91 -32.22
C PRO A 1045 3.88 -18.68 -31.37
N LYS A 1046 3.26 -18.06 -30.36
CA LYS A 1046 2.38 -18.77 -29.41
C LYS A 1046 0.95 -18.90 -29.92
N ASP A 1047 0.54 -18.11 -30.91
CA ASP A 1047 -0.79 -18.22 -31.51
C ASP A 1047 -0.87 -19.50 -32.37
N PRO A 1048 -1.68 -20.51 -31.96
CA PRO A 1048 -1.82 -21.75 -32.72
C PRO A 1048 -2.38 -21.52 -34.12
N TRP A 1049 -3.15 -20.45 -34.34
CA TRP A 1049 -3.74 -20.16 -35.64
C TRP A 1049 -2.72 -19.73 -36.68
N ASN A 1050 -1.63 -19.06 -36.28
CA ASN A 1050 -0.54 -18.70 -37.19
C ASN A 1050 0.18 -19.95 -37.69
N ARG A 1051 0.42 -20.93 -36.82
CA ARG A 1051 1.03 -22.22 -37.17
C ARG A 1051 0.11 -23.08 -38.03
N LEU A 1052 -1.17 -23.16 -37.69
CA LEU A 1052 -2.15 -23.90 -38.49
C LEU A 1052 -2.23 -23.33 -39.92
N PHE A 1053 -2.28 -22.00 -40.06
CA PHE A 1053 -2.26 -21.38 -41.38
C PHE A 1053 -0.98 -21.69 -42.17
N LEU A 1054 0.20 -21.63 -41.54
CA LEU A 1054 1.45 -22.00 -42.20
C LEU A 1054 1.47 -23.48 -42.61
N SER A 1055 0.91 -24.37 -41.79
CA SER A 1055 0.75 -25.79 -42.13
C SER A 1055 -0.15 -25.97 -43.36
N ASP A 1056 -1.28 -25.26 -43.43
CA ASP A 1056 -2.19 -25.29 -44.60
C ASP A 1056 -1.48 -24.81 -45.88
N VAL A 1057 -0.64 -23.79 -45.78
CA VAL A 1057 0.17 -23.29 -46.91
C VAL A 1057 1.19 -24.33 -47.37
N LEU A 1058 1.90 -24.99 -46.44
CA LEU A 1058 2.88 -26.04 -46.74
C LEU A 1058 2.22 -27.27 -47.38
N MET A 1059 1.02 -27.63 -46.91
CA MET A 1059 0.20 -28.67 -47.55
C MET A 1059 -0.16 -28.29 -48.99
N ALA A 1060 -0.56 -27.03 -49.23
CA ALA A 1060 -0.88 -26.55 -50.57
C ALA A 1060 0.34 -26.51 -51.51
N GLN A 1061 1.56 -26.40 -50.96
CA GLN A 1061 2.82 -26.52 -51.71
C GLN A 1061 3.29 -27.98 -51.90
N GLY A 1062 2.68 -28.95 -51.22
CA GLY A 1062 3.06 -30.36 -51.25
C GLY A 1062 4.15 -30.78 -50.25
N ASP A 1063 4.56 -29.90 -49.34
CA ASP A 1063 5.48 -30.21 -48.24
C ASP A 1063 4.71 -30.77 -47.04
N LEU A 1064 4.39 -32.06 -47.13
CA LEU A 1064 3.61 -32.76 -46.10
C LEU A 1064 4.40 -32.98 -44.80
N ASP A 1065 5.72 -33.10 -44.88
CA ASP A 1065 6.59 -33.31 -43.72
C ASP A 1065 6.70 -32.01 -42.91
N GLY A 1066 6.99 -30.89 -43.57
CA GLY A 1066 7.00 -29.56 -42.95
C GLY A 1066 5.64 -29.18 -42.37
N ALA A 1067 4.55 -29.44 -43.11
CA ALA A 1067 3.20 -29.21 -42.62
C ALA A 1067 2.89 -29.99 -41.32
N SER A 1068 3.32 -31.25 -41.24
CA SER A 1068 3.13 -32.13 -40.07
C SER A 1068 3.91 -31.62 -38.86
N GLU A 1069 5.16 -31.16 -39.04
CA GLU A 1069 5.95 -30.59 -37.95
C GLU A 1069 5.31 -29.31 -37.39
N VAL A 1070 4.93 -28.37 -38.27
CA VAL A 1070 4.30 -27.12 -37.86
C VAL A 1070 2.95 -27.35 -37.18
N ALA A 1071 2.14 -28.28 -37.68
CA ALA A 1071 0.86 -28.65 -37.06
C ALA A 1071 1.05 -29.27 -35.66
N LYS A 1072 2.05 -30.15 -35.48
CA LYS A 1072 2.35 -30.72 -34.14
C LYS A 1072 2.77 -29.63 -33.15
N ALA A 1073 3.53 -28.64 -33.60
CA ALA A 1073 3.92 -27.50 -32.79
C ALA A 1073 2.73 -26.57 -32.43
N ALA A 1074 1.62 -26.62 -33.17
CA ALA A 1074 0.39 -25.90 -32.81
C ALA A 1074 -0.39 -26.59 -31.67
N VAL A 1075 -0.16 -27.89 -31.42
CA VAL A 1075 -0.95 -28.73 -30.48
C VAL A 1075 -0.24 -28.97 -29.14
N GLN A 1076 1.06 -28.64 -28.99
CA GLN A 1076 1.74 -28.73 -27.69
C GLN A 1076 1.25 -27.64 -26.73
N PRO A 1077 0.58 -28.00 -25.61
CA PRO A 1077 0.01 -27.02 -24.70
C PRO A 1077 1.05 -26.58 -23.66
N ASP A 1078 1.51 -25.33 -23.75
CA ASP A 1078 1.98 -24.62 -22.56
C ASP A 1078 0.72 -24.05 -21.86
N LEU A 1079 0.36 -24.64 -20.72
CA LEU A 1079 -0.77 -24.22 -19.88
C LEU A 1079 -0.59 -22.79 -19.38
N GLY A 1080 -1.09 -21.81 -20.11
CA GLY A 1080 -1.10 -20.42 -19.66
C GLY A 1080 -1.88 -19.50 -20.59
N ARG A 1081 -3.16 -19.29 -20.27
CA ARG A 1081 -4.14 -18.35 -20.90
C ARG A 1081 -4.72 -18.77 -22.25
N VAL A 1082 -5.88 -19.44 -22.19
CA VAL A 1082 -6.93 -19.29 -23.20
C VAL A 1082 -7.93 -18.26 -22.65
N PRO A 1083 -8.12 -17.09 -23.28
CA PRO A 1083 -9.29 -16.27 -23.03
C PRO A 1083 -10.49 -16.98 -23.67
N ALA A 1084 -11.44 -17.41 -22.85
CA ALA A 1084 -12.77 -17.76 -23.31
C ALA A 1084 -13.55 -16.48 -23.60
N ALA A 1085 -13.85 -16.20 -24.87
CA ALA A 1085 -15.08 -15.54 -25.30
C ALA A 1085 -15.16 -15.60 -26.84
N ALA A 1086 -16.14 -16.36 -27.32
CA ALA A 1086 -16.71 -16.25 -28.66
C ALA A 1086 -17.82 -15.19 -28.66
#